data_AF-A0A6C2UG88-F1
#
_entry.id   AF-A0A6C2UG88-F1
#
_cell.length_a   1.000
_cell.length_b   1.000
_cell.length_c   1.000
_cell.angle_alpha   90.00
_cell.angle_beta   90.00
_cell.angle_gamma   90.00
#
_symmetry.space_group_name_H-M   'P 1'
#
loop_
_entity.id
_entity.type
_entity.pdbx_description
1 polymer ?
#
loop_
_entity_poly.entity_id
_entity_poly.type
_entity_poly.pdbx_seq_one_letter_code
_entity_poly.pdbx_strand_id
1 'polypeptide(L)'
;MIKNGFYMTAKPRRNKAFKCRSFASLRLSGLIIATAIVSVAAAPYSKLDEYAFRQDTIKSTIRSAAEYQLKLYGPNIPTKDWLVGTFFSSFVAAYGQTGDEWYLQQALKWGEDSEWDIVRPLHADDVCPGQAYLDLYFAKGGDEKIAKLVEKLSAYLERDTLLPGEVNTWEKKERPFIGRKLWSWCDSLYMAPPVYARMGKATGDKRYYDQLHKLYWDSVDFLYDGDEQLFYRNSKAQTEKLKTPNGKQVFWGRGNGWVIGGLARLIPYLEKDDPMRQKYIDLFVDLSFSLAKYQGEDGLWRPCVNDPEWYAMKETTGSSFFVYALATGVNEGWLPREYFEPVVMRGWRGLVDCVSPEGRLGWCQLVAGSPHEARAEDTKDYGVGAFILAGVEMLKLQPLEKMKAEIATPFKPRSVADDGAWTWYNDERVIFHNNVFYASYVKSDGKTALTAFGLEKMSSAHARKEMVLSTWEQKDDHNNAAFLPLKDGKLLVCYATHGSHKNFYQRKLTLSQWKEARASDEQRFKMSFGKRGVTYQNLHRVEDEGGRIYNFFRGNNYNPHFTYSDDEAETWSEPVQLVLVGQGSARPYIKYVSNGKDRIDLFYTDGHPRDCKQNNVYHMYYKDGAFRKSDGTEIRNLHELQDKPMEPQDGTLVFDGSTPNGRGWVWDLEYDQTGQPFGAFISSPSGDMGTDMRYWTARLENGQWACEQIAFAGSNLYPKEQHYAGGVALHPQNDQQVVISADVNPKTGKPLPKRIYQLFKGTRSNGVWKWEQLTHDPVNNHLRPVIVRGKENALFWFAGDYTRYQEYDCQIMASFEF
;
A
#
# COMPACT_ATOMS: atom_id res chain seq x y z
N MET A 1 21.90 -43.21 -45.56
CA MET A 1 22.01 -44.45 -44.75
C MET A 1 20.68 -44.54 -43.98
N ILE A 2 19.81 -45.58 -44.04
CA ILE A 2 20.00 -47.05 -43.97
C ILE A 2 20.58 -47.40 -42.59
N LYS A 3 19.94 -48.11 -41.63
CA LYS A 3 18.62 -48.81 -41.43
C LYS A 3 18.31 -48.73 -39.89
N ASN A 4 17.19 -49.10 -39.25
CA ASN A 4 15.85 -49.69 -39.53
C ASN A 4 14.92 -49.32 -38.31
N GLY A 5 13.62 -49.66 -38.18
CA GLY A 5 12.63 -50.23 -39.09
C GLY A 5 11.36 -50.77 -38.36
N PHE A 6 10.17 -50.48 -38.92
CA PHE A 6 8.92 -51.30 -38.96
C PHE A 6 8.21 -51.80 -37.65
N TYR A 7 6.88 -52.00 -37.56
CA TYR A 7 5.79 -52.27 -38.54
C TYR A 7 4.43 -51.57 -38.18
N MET A 8 3.70 -51.06 -39.20
CA MET A 8 2.24 -51.19 -39.55
C MET A 8 1.08 -51.14 -38.49
N THR A 9 -0.21 -50.79 -38.78
CA THR A 9 -0.98 -50.49 -40.04
C THR A 9 -2.29 -49.68 -39.83
N ALA A 10 -2.79 -49.04 -40.91
CA ALA A 10 -4.20 -48.72 -41.33
C ALA A 10 -5.27 -48.25 -40.28
N LYS A 11 -5.95 -47.07 -40.30
CA LYS A 11 -6.68 -46.22 -41.30
C LYS A 11 -8.12 -46.72 -41.70
N PRO A 12 -9.07 -45.88 -42.21
CA PRO A 12 -10.28 -45.47 -41.42
C PRO A 12 -11.65 -45.52 -42.16
N ARG A 13 -12.75 -45.12 -41.48
CA ARG A 13 -14.13 -44.80 -41.98
C ARG A 13 -15.01 -44.30 -40.79
N ARG A 14 -16.19 -43.67 -40.89
CA ARG A 14 -16.84 -42.72 -41.85
C ARG A 14 -18.19 -42.24 -41.23
N ASN A 15 -18.61 -41.00 -41.52
CA ASN A 15 -19.85 -40.29 -41.13
C ASN A 15 -21.14 -41.08 -40.80
N LYS A 16 -21.96 -40.52 -39.88
CA LYS A 16 -23.36 -40.11 -40.14
C LYS A 16 -23.92 -39.19 -39.02
N ALA A 17 -24.96 -38.41 -39.34
CA ALA A 17 -25.75 -37.59 -38.42
C ALA A 17 -27.22 -38.07 -38.39
N PHE A 18 -28.07 -37.57 -37.48
CA PHE A 18 -29.36 -36.89 -37.82
C PHE A 18 -30.24 -36.50 -36.60
N LYS A 19 -30.68 -35.22 -36.60
CA LYS A 19 -31.94 -34.60 -36.11
C LYS A 19 -32.60 -34.91 -34.74
N CYS A 20 -33.10 -33.81 -34.16
CA CYS A 20 -34.04 -33.71 -33.03
C CYS A 20 -35.46 -34.22 -33.33
N ARG A 21 -36.25 -34.41 -32.26
CA ARG A 21 -37.68 -34.00 -32.21
C ARG A 21 -38.11 -33.68 -30.77
N SER A 22 -39.19 -32.91 -30.64
CA SER A 22 -39.77 -32.39 -29.38
C SER A 22 -41.15 -32.99 -29.11
N PHE A 23 -41.68 -32.85 -27.89
CA PHE A 23 -42.87 -32.02 -27.58
C PHE A 23 -43.29 -32.11 -26.08
N ALA A 24 -43.83 -31.00 -25.57
CA ALA A 24 -44.94 -30.81 -24.60
C ALA A 24 -45.24 -31.83 -23.45
N SER A 25 -45.83 -31.45 -22.30
CA SER A 25 -46.02 -30.14 -21.62
C SER A 25 -46.81 -30.38 -20.32
N LEU A 26 -46.59 -29.60 -19.26
CA LEU A 26 -47.62 -29.38 -18.23
C LEU A 26 -47.47 -27.99 -17.56
N ARG A 27 -48.60 -27.40 -17.14
CA ARG A 27 -48.68 -26.28 -16.19
C ARG A 27 -48.91 -26.87 -14.77
N LEU A 28 -48.98 -26.17 -13.64
CA LEU A 28 -49.09 -24.73 -13.34
C LEU A 28 -48.65 -24.48 -11.88
N SER A 29 -47.85 -23.47 -11.60
CA SER A 29 -47.91 -22.63 -10.38
C SER A 29 -46.82 -21.56 -10.44
N GLY A 30 -47.08 -20.39 -9.87
CA GLY A 30 -46.14 -19.27 -9.89
C GLY A 30 -45.47 -19.05 -8.53
N LEU A 31 -44.19 -18.69 -8.55
CA LEU A 31 -43.54 -18.01 -7.43
C LEU A 31 -42.75 -16.83 -8.00
N ILE A 32 -43.04 -15.62 -7.52
CA ILE A 32 -42.28 -14.43 -7.88
C ILE A 32 -40.98 -14.47 -7.07
N ILE A 33 -39.94 -15.09 -7.64
CA ILE A 33 -38.58 -14.92 -7.13
C ILE A 33 -38.13 -13.55 -7.60
N ALA A 34 -38.33 -12.54 -6.76
CA ALA A 34 -37.68 -11.25 -6.92
C ALA A 34 -36.17 -11.47 -6.81
N THR A 35 -35.45 -11.35 -7.93
CA THR A 35 -33.99 -11.31 -7.95
C THR A 35 -33.51 -10.00 -7.35
N ALA A 36 -33.58 -9.93 -6.03
CA ALA A 36 -32.88 -8.95 -5.24
C ALA A 36 -31.38 -9.25 -5.35
N ILE A 37 -30.76 -8.78 -6.45
CA ILE A 37 -29.33 -8.54 -6.52
C ILE A 37 -29.06 -7.35 -5.60
N VAL A 38 -29.10 -7.63 -4.30
CA VAL A 38 -28.48 -6.77 -3.31
C VAL A 38 -27.00 -6.78 -3.69
N SER A 39 -26.50 -5.63 -4.14
CA SER A 39 -25.08 -5.38 -4.18
C SER A 39 -24.58 -5.38 -2.73
N VAL A 40 -24.30 -6.58 -2.22
CA VAL A 40 -23.51 -6.77 -1.02
C VAL A 40 -22.10 -6.36 -1.42
N ALA A 41 -21.80 -5.07 -1.30
CA ALA A 41 -20.44 -4.62 -1.10
C ALA A 41 -19.89 -5.50 0.03
N ALA A 42 -18.96 -6.40 -0.32
CA ALA A 42 -18.47 -7.37 0.64
C ALA A 42 -17.87 -6.60 1.81
N ALA A 43 -18.39 -6.83 3.02
CA ALA A 43 -17.77 -6.27 4.20
C ALA A 43 -16.27 -6.67 4.16
N PRO A 44 -15.33 -5.74 4.38
CA PRO A 44 -13.90 -6.02 4.22
C PRO A 44 -13.36 -7.09 5.20
N TYR A 45 -14.23 -7.55 6.12
CA TYR A 45 -14.01 -8.57 7.12
C TYR A 45 -15.07 -9.66 7.00
N SER A 46 -14.64 -10.92 6.91
CA SER A 46 -15.52 -12.10 6.83
C SER A 46 -15.92 -12.60 8.22
N LYS A 47 -16.82 -13.61 8.27
CA LYS A 47 -17.17 -14.31 9.51
C LYS A 47 -15.96 -14.98 10.20
N LEU A 48 -14.93 -15.37 9.43
CA LEU A 48 -13.69 -15.91 9.99
C LEU A 48 -12.84 -14.81 10.64
N ASP A 49 -12.83 -13.61 10.07
CA ASP A 49 -12.13 -12.45 10.64
C ASP A 49 -12.83 -12.00 11.93
N GLU A 50 -14.16 -11.88 11.95
CA GLU A 50 -14.94 -11.62 13.17
C GLU A 50 -14.69 -12.68 14.25
N TYR A 51 -14.67 -13.96 13.89
CA TYR A 51 -14.34 -15.06 14.79
C TYR A 51 -12.93 -14.91 15.37
N ALA A 52 -11.91 -14.82 14.50
CA ALA A 52 -10.50 -14.81 14.89
C ALA A 52 -10.10 -13.58 15.72
N PHE A 53 -10.81 -12.46 15.62
CA PHE A 53 -10.46 -11.20 16.29
C PHE A 53 -11.17 -10.97 17.63
N ARG A 54 -12.19 -11.78 17.99
CA ARG A 54 -12.82 -11.72 19.32
C ARG A 54 -11.86 -12.17 20.42
N GLN A 55 -11.71 -11.34 21.45
CA GLN A 55 -10.87 -11.61 22.63
C GLN A 55 -11.08 -13.01 23.22
N ASP A 56 -12.32 -13.41 23.48
CA ASP A 56 -12.63 -14.74 24.06
C ASP A 56 -12.39 -15.91 23.09
N THR A 57 -12.44 -15.64 21.78
CA THR A 57 -12.07 -16.62 20.77
C THR A 57 -10.55 -16.76 20.70
N ILE A 58 -9.79 -15.65 20.71
CA ILE A 58 -8.31 -15.69 20.80
C ILE A 58 -7.89 -16.48 22.04
N LYS A 59 -8.44 -16.16 23.23
CA LYS A 59 -8.17 -16.87 24.49
C LYS A 59 -8.46 -18.37 24.39
N SER A 60 -9.63 -18.77 23.87
CA SER A 60 -9.99 -20.18 23.79
C SER A 60 -9.19 -20.95 22.72
N THR A 61 -8.79 -20.31 21.62
CA THR A 61 -7.96 -20.94 20.58
C THR A 61 -6.51 -21.16 21.04
N ILE A 62 -5.87 -20.20 21.74
CA ILE A 62 -4.54 -20.46 22.31
C ILE A 62 -4.59 -21.51 23.44
N ARG A 63 -5.70 -21.55 24.19
CA ARG A 63 -5.92 -22.52 25.27
C ARG A 63 -6.11 -23.95 24.76
N SER A 64 -6.95 -24.15 23.75
CA SER A 64 -7.14 -25.48 23.17
C SER A 64 -5.88 -26.01 22.48
N ALA A 65 -5.08 -25.12 21.88
CA ALA A 65 -3.77 -25.49 21.32
C ALA A 65 -2.76 -25.92 22.40
N ALA A 66 -2.69 -25.18 23.52
CA ALA A 66 -1.88 -25.56 24.68
C ALA A 66 -2.30 -26.93 25.27
N GLU A 67 -3.60 -27.16 25.44
CA GLU A 67 -4.14 -28.42 25.97
C GLU A 67 -3.94 -29.60 25.01
N TYR A 68 -4.11 -29.39 23.70
CA TYR A 68 -3.84 -30.42 22.70
C TYR A 68 -2.36 -30.83 22.71
N GLN A 69 -1.44 -29.87 22.75
CA GLN A 69 0.00 -30.15 22.77
C GLN A 69 0.45 -30.82 24.07
N LEU A 70 -0.11 -30.47 25.23
CA LEU A 70 0.14 -31.20 26.47
C LEU A 70 -0.38 -32.64 26.42
N LYS A 71 -1.56 -32.85 25.83
CA LYS A 71 -2.16 -34.18 25.65
C LYS A 71 -1.29 -35.10 24.77
N LEU A 72 -0.50 -34.55 23.84
CA LEU A 72 0.46 -35.33 23.03
C LEU A 72 1.68 -35.83 23.82
N TYR A 73 2.11 -35.14 24.89
CA TYR A 73 3.17 -35.66 25.77
C TYR A 73 2.65 -36.76 26.72
N GLY A 74 1.37 -36.71 27.09
CA GLY A 74 0.80 -37.60 28.09
C GLY A 74 1.46 -37.39 29.47
N PRO A 75 1.82 -38.45 30.21
CA PRO A 75 2.40 -38.31 31.56
C PRO A 75 3.87 -37.87 31.56
N ASN A 76 4.59 -38.02 30.44
CA ASN A 76 6.06 -37.89 30.38
C ASN A 76 6.44 -36.71 29.47
N ILE A 77 6.32 -35.49 29.99
CA ILE A 77 6.75 -34.27 29.30
C ILE A 77 8.29 -34.23 29.26
N PRO A 78 8.94 -34.04 28.10
CA PRO A 78 10.39 -33.86 28.04
C PRO A 78 10.84 -32.59 28.78
N THR A 79 12.01 -32.65 29.40
CA THR A 79 12.56 -31.54 30.20
C THR A 79 13.91 -31.09 29.64
N LYS A 80 14.27 -29.83 29.93
CA LYS A 80 15.61 -29.25 29.65
C LYS A 80 16.03 -29.19 28.16
N ASP A 81 15.09 -29.17 27.21
CA ASP A 81 15.37 -28.96 25.77
C ASP A 81 14.73 -27.69 25.16
N TRP A 82 15.11 -27.34 23.93
CA TRP A 82 14.62 -26.13 23.24
C TRP A 82 13.17 -26.24 22.74
N LEU A 83 12.69 -27.45 22.45
CA LEU A 83 11.34 -27.72 21.96
C LEU A 83 10.33 -27.32 23.05
N VAL A 84 10.56 -27.87 24.24
CA VAL A 84 9.68 -27.72 25.40
C VAL A 84 9.95 -26.41 26.13
N GLY A 85 11.20 -25.94 26.16
CA GLY A 85 11.56 -24.60 26.65
C GLY A 85 10.89 -23.46 25.86
N THR A 86 10.82 -23.57 24.53
CA THR A 86 10.05 -22.64 23.69
C THR A 86 8.56 -22.67 24.07
N PHE A 87 7.98 -23.87 24.19
CA PHE A 87 6.56 -24.06 24.52
C PHE A 87 6.17 -23.43 25.87
N PHE A 88 6.84 -23.77 26.98
CA PHE A 88 6.48 -23.21 28.29
C PHE A 88 6.84 -21.73 28.47
N SER A 89 7.79 -21.17 27.70
CA SER A 89 8.03 -19.72 27.69
C SER A 89 6.80 -18.92 27.21
N SER A 90 5.92 -19.53 26.42
CA SER A 90 4.66 -18.92 25.99
C SER A 90 3.58 -18.93 27.08
N PHE A 91 3.65 -19.88 28.04
CA PHE A 91 2.64 -20.04 29.09
C PHE A 91 2.69 -18.88 30.10
N VAL A 92 3.89 -18.38 30.43
CA VAL A 92 4.03 -17.24 31.35
C VAL A 92 3.49 -15.95 30.70
N ALA A 93 3.73 -15.78 29.39
CA ALA A 93 3.16 -14.67 28.61
C ALA A 93 1.62 -14.78 28.50
N ALA A 94 1.10 -15.99 28.28
CA ALA A 94 -0.34 -16.27 28.27
C ALA A 94 -0.98 -15.96 29.62
N TYR A 95 -0.38 -16.41 30.74
CA TYR A 95 -0.81 -16.07 32.08
C TYR A 95 -0.90 -14.56 32.30
N GLY A 96 0.19 -13.83 32.02
CA GLY A 96 0.25 -12.37 32.23
C GLY A 96 -0.77 -11.56 31.43
N GLN A 97 -1.20 -12.07 30.26
CA GLN A 97 -2.18 -11.39 29.39
C GLN A 97 -3.63 -11.86 29.60
N THR A 98 -3.86 -13.05 30.16
CA THR A 98 -5.21 -13.65 30.31
C THR A 98 -5.73 -13.71 31.74
N GLY A 99 -4.83 -13.73 32.73
CA GLY A 99 -5.16 -14.04 34.13
C GLY A 99 -5.44 -15.52 34.42
N ASP A 100 -5.25 -16.41 33.44
CA ASP A 100 -5.55 -17.84 33.56
C ASP A 100 -4.40 -18.58 34.28
N GLU A 101 -4.54 -18.70 35.60
CA GLU A 101 -3.59 -19.37 36.52
C GLU A 101 -3.21 -20.80 36.09
N TRP A 102 -3.97 -21.49 35.24
CA TRP A 102 -3.60 -22.80 34.73
C TRP A 102 -2.28 -22.78 33.95
N TYR A 103 -2.05 -21.77 33.10
CA TYR A 103 -0.81 -21.67 32.33
C TYR A 103 0.39 -21.53 33.29
N LEU A 104 0.25 -20.70 34.32
CA LEU A 104 1.25 -20.56 35.36
C LEU A 104 1.50 -21.88 36.09
N GLN A 105 0.45 -22.62 36.47
CA GLN A 105 0.57 -23.90 37.16
C GLN A 105 1.26 -24.96 36.31
N GLN A 106 0.96 -25.06 35.01
CA GLN A 106 1.67 -26.00 34.13
C GLN A 106 3.15 -25.59 33.94
N ALA A 107 3.44 -24.29 33.81
CA ALA A 107 4.81 -23.79 33.65
C ALA A 107 5.66 -23.93 34.93
N LEU A 108 5.09 -23.64 36.10
CA LEU A 108 5.74 -23.87 37.40
C LEU A 108 6.05 -25.36 37.58
N LYS A 109 5.07 -26.25 37.36
CA LYS A 109 5.28 -27.69 37.47
C LYS A 109 6.37 -28.16 36.51
N TRP A 110 6.37 -27.73 35.24
CA TRP A 110 7.43 -28.12 34.31
C TRP A 110 8.81 -27.57 34.70
N GLY A 111 8.88 -26.40 35.34
CA GLY A 111 10.12 -25.88 35.93
C GLY A 111 10.64 -26.73 37.08
N GLU A 112 9.75 -27.20 37.96
CA GLU A 112 10.05 -28.14 39.05
C GLU A 112 10.47 -29.52 38.53
N ASP A 113 9.70 -30.10 37.59
CA ASP A 113 10.01 -31.35 36.89
C ASP A 113 11.33 -31.25 36.08
N SER A 114 11.74 -30.03 35.70
CA SER A 114 13.02 -29.72 35.04
C SER A 114 14.14 -29.28 36.01
N GLU A 115 13.94 -29.35 37.33
CA GLU A 115 14.93 -28.96 38.36
C GLU A 115 15.50 -27.52 38.18
N TRP A 116 14.78 -26.65 37.46
CA TRP A 116 15.21 -25.30 37.04
C TRP A 116 16.55 -25.26 36.28
N ASP A 117 16.94 -26.37 35.63
CA ASP A 117 18.30 -26.59 35.11
C ASP A 117 18.42 -26.59 33.57
N ILE A 118 19.63 -26.29 33.07
CA ILE A 118 20.02 -26.31 31.65
C ILE A 118 21.16 -27.32 31.41
N VAL A 119 21.17 -27.98 30.25
CA VAL A 119 22.10 -29.12 30.02
C VAL A 119 23.52 -28.64 29.67
N ARG A 120 23.73 -27.98 28.52
CA ARG A 120 25.03 -27.46 28.07
C ARG A 120 25.02 -25.92 27.96
N PRO A 121 25.69 -25.16 28.85
CA PRO A 121 25.61 -23.69 28.86
C PRO A 121 26.19 -22.98 27.61
N LEU A 122 26.98 -23.70 26.80
CA LEU A 122 27.53 -23.19 25.54
C LEU A 122 26.76 -23.61 24.29
N HIS A 123 25.78 -24.51 24.40
CA HIS A 123 24.97 -24.93 23.26
C HIS A 123 23.63 -24.20 23.31
N ALA A 124 23.38 -23.31 22.34
CA ALA A 124 22.30 -22.32 22.44
C ALA A 124 20.92 -22.95 22.71
N ASP A 125 20.60 -24.06 22.05
CA ASP A 125 19.35 -24.82 22.24
C ASP A 125 19.13 -25.23 23.71
N ASP A 126 20.19 -25.71 24.38
CA ASP A 126 20.13 -26.22 25.76
C ASP A 126 20.01 -25.09 26.79
N VAL A 127 20.28 -23.85 26.39
CA VAL A 127 20.09 -22.62 27.19
C VAL A 127 18.63 -22.13 27.10
N CYS A 128 17.90 -22.47 26.03
CA CYS A 128 16.52 -22.01 25.78
C CYS A 128 15.52 -22.24 26.94
N PRO A 129 15.54 -23.36 27.70
CA PRO A 129 14.70 -23.55 28.90
C PRO A 129 14.78 -22.37 29.89
N GLY A 130 15.95 -21.75 30.01
CA GLY A 130 16.19 -20.62 30.91
C GLY A 130 15.28 -19.41 30.64
N GLN A 131 14.73 -19.27 29.44
CA GLN A 131 13.76 -18.21 29.15
C GLN A 131 12.49 -18.36 29.98
N ALA A 132 11.95 -19.59 30.10
CA ALA A 132 10.76 -19.87 30.87
C ALA A 132 11.02 -19.74 32.38
N TYR A 133 12.20 -20.18 32.85
CA TYR A 133 12.57 -20.05 34.26
C TYR A 133 12.74 -18.58 34.68
N LEU A 134 13.34 -17.74 33.83
CA LEU A 134 13.47 -16.30 34.04
C LEU A 134 12.12 -15.56 33.92
N ASP A 135 11.29 -15.91 32.94
CA ASP A 135 9.92 -15.36 32.84
C ASP A 135 9.11 -15.71 34.12
N LEU A 136 9.24 -16.93 34.65
CA LEU A 136 8.62 -17.35 35.93
C LEU A 136 9.21 -16.63 37.15
N TYR A 137 10.52 -16.40 37.19
CA TYR A 137 11.19 -15.60 38.23
C TYR A 137 10.65 -14.16 38.25
N PHE A 138 10.51 -13.50 37.09
CA PHE A 138 9.90 -12.17 37.04
C PHE A 138 8.41 -12.17 37.42
N ALA A 139 7.69 -13.27 37.21
CA ALA A 139 6.26 -13.38 37.52
C ALA A 139 5.94 -13.74 38.99
N LYS A 140 6.83 -14.45 39.69
CA LYS A 140 6.57 -15.02 41.04
C LYS A 140 7.76 -14.99 42.02
N GLY A 141 8.95 -14.56 41.60
CA GLY A 141 10.18 -14.60 42.41
C GLY A 141 10.67 -16.03 42.69
N GLY A 142 11.59 -16.13 43.65
CA GLY A 142 12.24 -17.39 44.07
C GLY A 142 13.55 -17.63 43.32
N ASP A 143 14.67 -17.35 43.99
CA ASP A 143 16.02 -17.40 43.41
C ASP A 143 16.42 -18.81 42.95
N GLU A 144 15.79 -19.86 43.48
CA GLU A 144 15.98 -21.25 43.06
C GLU A 144 15.72 -21.46 41.56
N LYS A 145 14.81 -20.66 40.97
CA LYS A 145 14.46 -20.71 39.54
C LYS A 145 15.58 -20.23 38.62
N ILE A 146 16.52 -19.44 39.14
CA ILE A 146 17.63 -18.85 38.37
C ILE A 146 19.01 -19.26 38.87
N ALA A 147 19.11 -19.84 40.07
CA ALA A 147 20.38 -20.25 40.69
C ALA A 147 21.25 -21.11 39.76
N LYS A 148 20.66 -22.08 39.05
CA LYS A 148 21.38 -22.92 38.08
C LYS A 148 21.79 -22.21 36.80
N LEU A 149 21.03 -21.20 36.36
CA LEU A 149 21.43 -20.32 35.26
C LEU A 149 22.60 -19.42 35.66
N VAL A 150 22.59 -18.86 36.87
CA VAL A 150 23.70 -18.07 37.42
C VAL A 150 24.96 -18.93 37.54
N GLU A 151 24.85 -20.12 38.15
CA GLU A 151 25.95 -21.09 38.30
C GLU A 151 26.58 -21.46 36.96
N LYS A 152 25.76 -21.80 35.95
CA LYS A 152 26.25 -22.34 34.68
C LYS A 152 26.64 -21.29 33.63
N LEU A 153 26.08 -20.08 33.66
CA LEU A 153 26.38 -19.03 32.67
C LEU A 153 27.48 -18.06 33.13
N SER A 154 27.58 -17.76 34.43
CA SER A 154 28.57 -16.81 34.95
C SER A 154 30.03 -17.22 34.66
N ALA A 155 30.30 -18.52 34.58
CA ALA A 155 31.59 -19.10 34.25
C ALA A 155 32.13 -18.78 32.83
N TYR A 156 31.33 -18.11 31.98
CA TYR A 156 31.67 -17.83 30.58
C TYR A 156 31.64 -16.35 30.18
N LEU A 157 31.19 -15.44 31.05
CA LEU A 157 30.90 -14.03 30.69
C LEU A 157 32.12 -13.18 30.29
N GLU A 158 33.31 -13.60 30.68
CA GLU A 158 34.58 -12.90 30.42
C GLU A 158 35.54 -13.73 29.56
N ARG A 159 35.04 -14.78 28.88
CA ARG A 159 35.90 -15.70 28.12
C ARG A 159 36.15 -15.21 26.69
N ASP A 160 37.41 -15.33 26.26
CA ASP A 160 37.87 -15.07 24.88
C ASP A 160 38.24 -16.34 24.12
N THR A 161 38.41 -17.48 24.81
CA THR A 161 38.77 -18.77 24.22
C THR A 161 37.82 -19.89 24.65
N LEU A 162 37.33 -20.63 23.66
CA LEU A 162 36.71 -21.94 23.76
C LEU A 162 37.82 -23.01 23.72
N LEU A 163 37.81 -23.92 24.69
CA LEU A 163 38.73 -25.04 24.78
C LEU A 163 38.25 -26.23 23.94
N PRO A 164 39.15 -27.17 23.57
CA PRO A 164 38.77 -28.39 22.87
C PRO A 164 37.65 -29.15 23.59
N GLY A 165 36.62 -29.56 22.86
CA GLY A 165 35.49 -30.34 23.37
C GLY A 165 34.34 -29.56 24.04
N GLU A 166 34.52 -28.27 24.38
CA GLU A 166 33.53 -27.52 25.20
C GLU A 166 32.17 -27.28 24.51
N VAL A 167 32.17 -27.02 23.19
CA VAL A 167 30.92 -26.85 22.41
C VAL A 167 30.50 -28.17 21.77
N ASN A 168 31.45 -28.86 21.14
CA ASN A 168 31.26 -30.16 20.51
C ASN A 168 32.47 -31.08 20.78
N THR A 169 32.22 -32.34 21.12
CA THR A 169 33.25 -33.33 21.52
C THR A 169 34.27 -33.67 20.43
N TRP A 170 34.00 -33.35 19.17
CA TRP A 170 34.92 -33.53 18.04
C TRP A 170 35.86 -32.34 17.80
N GLU A 171 35.73 -31.23 18.54
CA GLU A 171 36.56 -30.03 18.36
C GLU A 171 37.91 -30.18 19.07
N LYS A 172 38.98 -30.43 18.30
CA LYS A 172 40.33 -30.78 18.80
C LYS A 172 41.29 -29.60 18.94
N LYS A 173 40.81 -28.36 18.87
CA LYS A 173 41.63 -27.13 18.95
C LYS A 173 40.87 -26.02 19.65
N GLU A 174 41.61 -25.16 20.32
CA GLU A 174 41.10 -23.89 20.84
C GLU A 174 40.53 -23.00 19.72
N ARG A 175 39.49 -22.23 20.06
CA ARG A 175 38.76 -21.35 19.14
C ARG A 175 38.41 -20.02 19.83
N PRO A 176 38.34 -18.89 19.11
CA PRO A 176 37.84 -17.64 19.69
C PRO A 176 36.40 -17.78 20.20
N PHE A 177 36.11 -17.19 21.36
CA PHE A 177 34.79 -17.14 21.98
C PHE A 177 33.97 -16.01 21.34
N ILE A 178 33.46 -16.29 20.14
CA ILE A 178 32.75 -15.33 19.28
C ILE A 178 31.46 -15.95 18.70
N GLY A 179 30.52 -15.10 18.30
CA GLY A 179 29.19 -15.47 17.80
C GLY A 179 29.20 -16.60 16.78
N ARG A 180 29.96 -16.43 15.69
CA ARG A 180 30.10 -17.41 14.59
C ARG A 180 30.77 -18.73 14.97
N LYS A 181 31.07 -18.95 16.26
CA LYS A 181 31.59 -20.21 16.84
C LYS A 181 30.69 -20.85 17.89
N LEU A 182 29.66 -20.13 18.37
CA LEU A 182 28.69 -20.58 19.38
C LEU A 182 27.25 -20.55 18.86
N TRP A 183 26.90 -19.48 18.14
CA TRP A 183 25.57 -19.17 17.59
C TRP A 183 25.63 -19.16 16.05
N SER A 184 26.28 -20.20 15.48
CA SER A 184 26.64 -20.26 14.05
C SER A 184 25.49 -20.66 13.11
N TRP A 185 24.25 -20.64 13.59
CA TRP A 185 23.03 -20.93 12.84
C TRP A 185 21.90 -20.01 13.32
N CYS A 186 21.01 -19.55 12.42
CA CYS A 186 20.08 -18.45 12.74
C CYS A 186 19.12 -18.76 13.90
N ASP A 187 18.74 -20.04 14.07
CA ASP A 187 17.82 -20.49 15.12
C ASP A 187 18.35 -20.14 16.52
N SER A 188 19.67 -20.21 16.72
CA SER A 188 20.34 -19.91 18.00
C SER A 188 20.09 -18.48 18.50
N LEU A 189 19.73 -17.54 17.61
CA LEU A 189 19.42 -16.16 17.96
C LEU A 189 18.06 -16.00 18.67
N TYR A 190 17.19 -17.03 18.61
CA TYR A 190 16.06 -17.18 19.53
C TYR A 190 16.48 -17.77 20.87
N MET A 191 17.31 -18.82 20.83
CA MET A 191 17.46 -19.75 21.96
C MET A 191 18.19 -19.10 23.15
N ALA A 192 19.38 -18.54 22.91
CA ALA A 192 20.26 -18.03 23.97
C ALA A 192 20.15 -16.50 24.22
N PRO A 193 20.11 -15.61 23.21
CA PRO A 193 20.14 -14.16 23.46
C PRO A 193 19.06 -13.64 24.44
N PRO A 194 17.78 -14.06 24.35
CA PRO A 194 16.75 -13.59 25.28
C PRO A 194 16.95 -14.06 26.72
N VAL A 195 17.78 -15.11 26.94
CA VAL A 195 18.23 -15.52 28.29
C VAL A 195 19.28 -14.54 28.81
N TYR A 196 20.28 -14.18 28.00
CA TYR A 196 21.35 -13.27 28.45
C TYR A 196 20.80 -11.89 28.86
N ALA A 197 19.91 -11.27 28.06
CA ALA A 197 19.29 -10.00 28.46
C ALA A 197 18.45 -10.12 29.75
N ARG A 198 17.70 -11.22 29.90
CA ARG A 198 16.95 -11.51 31.14
C ARG A 198 17.88 -11.72 32.33
N MET A 199 19.02 -12.39 32.17
CA MET A 199 20.01 -12.58 33.23
C MET A 199 20.64 -11.24 33.66
N GLY A 200 20.97 -10.36 32.70
CA GLY A 200 21.41 -8.99 33.00
C GLY A 200 20.38 -8.23 33.84
N LYS A 201 19.12 -8.26 33.44
CA LYS A 201 18.00 -7.62 34.17
C LYS A 201 17.69 -8.25 35.53
N ALA A 202 17.83 -9.57 35.67
CA ALA A 202 17.55 -10.30 36.90
C ALA A 202 18.67 -10.16 37.95
N THR A 203 19.93 -10.01 37.52
CA THR A 203 21.10 -9.97 38.41
C THR A 203 21.70 -8.57 38.58
N GLY A 204 21.43 -7.64 37.67
CA GLY A 204 22.11 -6.34 37.58
C GLY A 204 23.54 -6.41 37.00
N ASP A 205 24.03 -7.60 36.64
CA ASP A 205 25.39 -7.80 36.14
C ASP A 205 25.47 -7.47 34.64
N LYS A 206 26.12 -6.34 34.33
CA LYS A 206 26.24 -5.83 32.96
C LYS A 206 26.98 -6.77 32.02
N ARG A 207 27.82 -7.69 32.54
CA ARG A 207 28.60 -8.63 31.73
C ARG A 207 27.71 -9.56 30.90
N TYR A 208 26.47 -9.83 31.33
CA TYR A 208 25.50 -10.55 30.49
C TYR A 208 25.12 -9.78 29.23
N TYR A 209 24.97 -8.45 29.31
CA TYR A 209 24.71 -7.60 28.14
C TYR A 209 25.95 -7.48 27.25
N ASP A 210 27.13 -7.23 27.82
CA ASP A 210 28.39 -7.17 27.07
C ASP A 210 28.66 -8.47 26.29
N GLN A 211 28.51 -9.62 26.94
CA GLN A 211 28.69 -10.94 26.35
C GLN A 211 27.61 -11.25 25.29
N LEU A 212 26.36 -10.81 25.50
CA LEU A 212 25.28 -10.84 24.51
C LEU A 212 25.65 -10.04 23.26
N HIS A 213 26.07 -8.78 23.39
CA HIS A 213 26.37 -7.93 22.23
C HIS A 213 27.56 -8.48 21.42
N LYS A 214 28.62 -8.94 22.11
CA LYS A 214 29.81 -9.59 21.53
C LYS A 214 29.45 -10.80 20.65
N LEU A 215 28.56 -11.67 21.13
CA LEU A 215 28.14 -12.87 20.40
C LEU A 215 27.06 -12.58 19.34
N TYR A 216 26.10 -11.71 19.63
CA TYR A 216 24.98 -11.47 18.72
C TYR A 216 25.45 -10.82 17.42
N TRP A 217 26.22 -9.72 17.51
CA TRP A 217 26.62 -8.97 16.31
C TRP A 217 27.65 -9.70 15.44
N ASP A 218 28.52 -10.52 16.02
CA ASP A 218 29.41 -11.42 15.28
C ASP A 218 28.64 -12.57 14.57
N SER A 219 27.48 -12.95 15.10
CA SER A 219 26.57 -13.93 14.46
C SER A 219 25.74 -13.30 13.34
N VAL A 220 25.29 -12.04 13.52
CA VAL A 220 24.59 -11.27 12.47
C VAL A 220 25.51 -11.08 11.25
N ASP A 221 26.75 -10.64 11.45
CA ASP A 221 27.76 -10.53 10.37
C ASP A 221 27.96 -11.84 9.59
N PHE A 222 27.84 -12.98 10.26
CA PHE A 222 28.08 -14.30 9.68
C PHE A 222 26.87 -14.91 8.93
N LEU A 223 25.66 -14.41 9.19
CA LEU A 223 24.39 -15.03 8.79
C LEU A 223 23.42 -14.12 8.02
N TYR A 224 23.53 -12.80 8.16
CA TYR A 224 22.59 -11.84 7.58
C TYR A 224 22.92 -11.51 6.11
N ASP A 225 21.87 -11.36 5.31
CA ASP A 225 21.94 -10.75 3.98
C ASP A 225 21.27 -9.38 3.98
N GLY A 226 22.05 -8.32 3.75
CA GLY A 226 21.55 -6.94 3.73
C GLY A 226 20.86 -6.53 2.42
N ASP A 227 21.01 -7.29 1.33
CA ASP A 227 20.31 -6.99 0.06
C ASP A 227 18.88 -7.55 0.03
N GLU A 228 18.66 -8.70 0.66
CA GLU A 228 17.34 -9.32 0.86
C GLU A 228 16.75 -9.03 2.26
N GLN A 229 17.55 -8.46 3.18
CA GLN A 229 17.19 -8.20 4.57
C GLN A 229 16.66 -9.45 5.31
N LEU A 230 17.33 -10.59 5.12
CA LEU A 230 16.95 -11.91 5.66
C LEU A 230 18.20 -12.71 6.13
N PHE A 231 17.99 -13.70 7.00
CA PHE A 231 19.03 -14.57 7.53
C PHE A 231 19.12 -15.90 6.78
N TYR A 232 20.33 -16.26 6.36
CA TYR A 232 20.66 -17.64 6.00
C TYR A 232 20.63 -18.53 7.24
N ARG A 233 20.21 -19.79 7.08
CA ARG A 233 20.15 -20.73 8.20
C ARG A 233 21.53 -21.01 8.79
N ASN A 234 22.54 -21.12 7.94
CA ASN A 234 23.95 -21.32 8.32
C ASN A 234 24.82 -20.24 7.63
N SER A 235 26.14 -20.29 7.83
CA SER A 235 27.15 -19.39 7.24
C SER A 235 26.79 -18.85 5.84
N LYS A 236 26.78 -17.52 5.69
CA LYS A 236 26.52 -16.83 4.42
C LYS A 236 27.36 -17.39 3.26
N ALA A 237 28.68 -17.44 3.44
CA ALA A 237 29.65 -17.90 2.43
C ALA A 237 29.51 -19.40 2.02
N GLN A 238 28.68 -20.17 2.72
CA GLN A 238 28.30 -21.53 2.34
C GLN A 238 26.89 -21.57 1.72
N THR A 239 25.95 -20.81 2.30
CA THR A 239 24.51 -20.91 2.00
C THR A 239 24.08 -20.04 0.81
N GLU A 240 24.75 -18.91 0.55
CA GLU A 240 24.48 -17.99 -0.59
C GLU A 240 24.54 -18.68 -1.97
N LYS A 241 25.31 -19.79 -2.04
CA LYS A 241 25.57 -20.62 -3.23
C LYS A 241 24.48 -21.66 -3.47
N LEU A 242 23.69 -21.99 -2.44
CA LEU A 242 22.52 -22.84 -2.59
C LEU A 242 21.41 -22.04 -3.24
N LYS A 243 20.78 -22.60 -4.27
CA LYS A 243 19.65 -21.98 -4.98
C LYS A 243 18.39 -22.83 -4.87
N THR A 244 17.25 -22.16 -4.88
CA THR A 244 15.94 -22.80 -5.09
C THR A 244 15.82 -23.28 -6.56
N PRO A 245 14.81 -24.10 -6.91
CA PRO A 245 14.55 -24.47 -8.31
C PRO A 245 14.35 -23.27 -9.25
N ASN A 246 13.83 -22.16 -8.72
CA ASN A 246 13.65 -20.89 -9.43
C ASN A 246 14.92 -20.00 -9.43
N GLY A 247 16.08 -20.51 -8.99
CA GLY A 247 17.37 -19.81 -9.03
C GLY A 247 17.60 -18.77 -7.92
N LYS A 248 16.68 -18.62 -6.95
CA LYS A 248 16.80 -17.64 -5.85
C LYS A 248 17.70 -18.16 -4.73
N GLN A 249 18.21 -17.28 -3.86
CA GLN A 249 18.86 -17.69 -2.60
C GLN A 249 17.85 -18.36 -1.65
N VAL A 250 18.31 -19.25 -0.77
CA VAL A 250 17.44 -20.02 0.14
C VAL A 250 17.32 -19.35 1.51
N PHE A 251 16.19 -18.67 1.76
CA PHE A 251 15.85 -18.11 3.08
C PHE A 251 14.68 -18.89 3.73
N TRP A 252 14.96 -19.53 4.86
CA TRP A 252 14.01 -20.43 5.53
C TRP A 252 13.03 -19.66 6.42
N GLY A 253 11.74 -19.98 6.30
CA GLY A 253 10.63 -19.37 7.05
C GLY A 253 10.85 -19.42 8.55
N ARG A 254 10.82 -20.62 9.16
CA ARG A 254 11.08 -20.76 10.60
C ARG A 254 12.45 -20.25 11.03
N GLY A 255 13.48 -20.40 10.20
CA GLY A 255 14.82 -19.85 10.47
C GLY A 255 14.80 -18.34 10.74
N ASN A 256 14.12 -17.58 9.89
CA ASN A 256 13.93 -16.14 10.08
C ASN A 256 12.93 -15.84 11.20
N GLY A 257 11.93 -16.70 11.40
CA GLY A 257 10.99 -16.64 12.53
C GLY A 257 11.69 -16.66 13.88
N TRP A 258 12.67 -17.55 14.05
CA TRP A 258 13.51 -17.58 15.25
C TRP A 258 14.24 -16.26 15.49
N VAL A 259 14.87 -15.67 14.47
CA VAL A 259 15.62 -14.42 14.64
C VAL A 259 14.71 -13.27 15.07
N ILE A 260 13.59 -13.05 14.37
CA ILE A 260 12.70 -11.92 14.66
C ILE A 260 11.86 -12.13 15.94
N GLY A 261 11.44 -13.37 16.23
CA GLY A 261 10.83 -13.73 17.52
C GLY A 261 11.83 -13.64 18.69
N GLY A 262 13.12 -13.90 18.43
CA GLY A 262 14.21 -13.72 19.38
C GLY A 262 14.42 -12.26 19.71
N LEU A 263 14.46 -11.39 18.70
CA LEU A 263 14.52 -9.93 18.86
C LEU A 263 13.31 -9.39 19.65
N ALA A 264 12.09 -9.84 19.33
CA ALA A 264 10.88 -9.49 20.10
C ALA A 264 10.95 -9.89 21.58
N ARG A 265 11.57 -11.04 21.90
CA ARG A 265 11.80 -11.50 23.28
C ARG A 265 13.04 -10.89 23.93
N LEU A 266 13.92 -10.23 23.17
CA LEU A 266 15.19 -9.65 23.63
C LEU A 266 15.05 -8.17 24.01
N ILE A 267 14.54 -7.34 23.09
CA ILE A 267 14.55 -5.87 23.19
C ILE A 267 13.83 -5.31 24.44
N PRO A 268 12.74 -5.91 24.97
CA PRO A 268 12.10 -5.47 26.23
C PRO A 268 12.91 -5.76 27.51
N TYR A 269 14.03 -6.47 27.38
CA TYR A 269 14.94 -6.84 28.47
C TYR A 269 16.30 -6.15 28.39
N LEU A 270 16.54 -5.30 27.40
CA LEU A 270 17.66 -4.36 27.38
C LEU A 270 17.32 -3.11 28.21
N GLU A 271 18.32 -2.48 28.81
CA GLU A 271 18.13 -1.21 29.53
C GLU A 271 17.73 -0.08 28.57
N LYS A 272 17.08 0.97 29.09
CA LYS A 272 16.57 2.07 28.25
C LYS A 272 17.69 2.90 27.60
N ASP A 273 18.85 2.95 28.24
CA ASP A 273 20.09 3.61 27.82
C ASP A 273 21.15 2.65 27.27
N ASP A 274 20.79 1.39 27.02
CA ASP A 274 21.66 0.41 26.35
C ASP A 274 22.07 0.92 24.95
N PRO A 275 23.38 1.06 24.67
CA PRO A 275 23.88 1.70 23.45
C PRO A 275 23.68 0.85 22.18
N MET A 276 23.35 -0.43 22.32
CA MET A 276 23.04 -1.34 21.21
C MET A 276 21.52 -1.47 20.98
N ARG A 277 20.67 -1.05 21.92
CA ARG A 277 19.21 -1.24 21.86
C ARG A 277 18.58 -0.71 20.56
N GLN A 278 18.97 0.47 20.09
CA GLN A 278 18.45 0.99 18.83
C GLN A 278 18.85 0.10 17.65
N LYS A 279 20.10 -0.36 17.60
CA LYS A 279 20.62 -1.23 16.54
C LYS A 279 19.87 -2.58 16.46
N TYR A 280 19.40 -3.11 17.59
CA TYR A 280 18.51 -4.28 17.60
C TYR A 280 17.12 -3.97 17.04
N ILE A 281 16.58 -2.77 17.34
CA ILE A 281 15.31 -2.29 16.76
C ILE A 281 15.45 -2.10 15.25
N ASP A 282 16.54 -1.50 14.77
CA ASP A 282 16.78 -1.27 13.34
C ASP A 282 16.80 -2.61 12.56
N LEU A 283 17.53 -3.61 13.07
CA LEU A 283 17.56 -4.97 12.51
C LEU A 283 16.17 -5.64 12.53
N PHE A 284 15.43 -5.48 13.61
CA PHE A 284 14.05 -6.00 13.74
C PHE A 284 13.09 -5.34 12.74
N VAL A 285 13.24 -4.04 12.52
CA VAL A 285 12.46 -3.22 11.60
C VAL A 285 12.74 -3.62 10.14
N ASP A 286 14.00 -3.79 9.77
CA ASP A 286 14.42 -4.30 8.45
C ASP A 286 13.83 -5.69 8.16
N LEU A 287 13.98 -6.64 9.09
CA LEU A 287 13.39 -7.98 8.98
C LEU A 287 11.87 -7.91 8.82
N SER A 288 11.22 -7.01 9.57
CA SER A 288 9.76 -6.83 9.51
C SER A 288 9.31 -6.40 8.11
N PHE A 289 10.01 -5.44 7.49
CA PHE A 289 9.70 -4.98 6.14
C PHE A 289 9.92 -6.07 5.08
N SER A 290 11.04 -6.78 5.14
CA SER A 290 11.33 -7.85 4.17
C SER A 290 10.35 -9.02 4.30
N LEU A 291 10.01 -9.43 5.51
CA LEU A 291 9.02 -10.49 5.73
C LEU A 291 7.63 -10.09 5.21
N ALA A 292 7.16 -8.87 5.46
CA ALA A 292 5.83 -8.44 5.03
C ALA A 292 5.61 -8.51 3.50
N LYS A 293 6.64 -8.19 2.71
CA LYS A 293 6.67 -8.34 1.23
C LYS A 293 6.33 -9.75 0.75
N TYR A 294 6.59 -10.77 1.57
CA TYR A 294 6.47 -12.19 1.23
C TYR A 294 5.26 -12.88 1.91
N GLN A 295 4.29 -12.12 2.45
CA GLN A 295 3.06 -12.69 3.01
C GLN A 295 2.11 -13.17 1.89
N GLY A 296 1.65 -14.43 1.95
CA GLY A 296 0.66 -14.97 1.01
C GLY A 296 -0.74 -14.36 1.16
N GLU A 297 -1.60 -14.58 0.16
CA GLU A 297 -3.01 -14.10 0.18
C GLU A 297 -3.82 -14.68 1.35
N ASP A 298 -3.50 -15.91 1.77
CA ASP A 298 -4.06 -16.56 2.97
C ASP A 298 -3.51 -16.02 4.30
N GLY A 299 -2.64 -15.01 4.25
CA GLY A 299 -1.98 -14.39 5.39
C GLY A 299 -0.74 -15.14 5.90
N LEU A 300 -0.44 -16.33 5.37
CA LEU A 300 0.66 -17.17 5.85
C LEU A 300 1.91 -17.01 4.99
N TRP A 301 3.06 -17.26 5.61
CA TRP A 301 4.34 -17.39 4.93
C TRP A 301 4.61 -18.84 4.55
N ARG A 302 5.53 -19.03 3.61
CA ARG A 302 5.89 -20.34 3.04
C ARG A 302 7.24 -20.82 3.57
N PRO A 303 7.55 -22.14 3.51
CA PRO A 303 8.81 -22.68 4.03
C PRO A 303 10.05 -22.01 3.45
N CYS A 304 10.04 -21.58 2.18
CA CYS A 304 11.04 -20.66 1.63
C CYS A 304 10.40 -19.27 1.46
N VAL A 305 10.92 -18.25 2.16
CA VAL A 305 10.26 -16.94 2.28
C VAL A 305 10.20 -16.22 0.93
N ASN A 306 11.35 -16.07 0.26
CA ASN A 306 11.48 -15.38 -1.01
C ASN A 306 11.09 -16.23 -2.24
N ASP A 307 10.74 -17.50 -2.05
CA ASP A 307 10.33 -18.42 -3.12
C ASP A 307 9.09 -19.24 -2.73
N PRO A 308 7.94 -18.57 -2.52
CA PRO A 308 6.72 -19.22 -2.02
C PRO A 308 6.18 -20.29 -2.97
N GLU A 309 6.51 -20.26 -4.26
CA GLU A 309 6.10 -21.26 -5.25
C GLU A 309 6.78 -22.62 -5.07
N TRP A 310 8.02 -22.64 -4.55
CA TRP A 310 8.76 -23.91 -4.37
C TRP A 310 8.10 -24.81 -3.33
N TYR A 311 7.55 -24.20 -2.27
CA TYR A 311 6.77 -24.88 -1.23
C TYR A 311 5.48 -24.10 -0.96
N ALA A 312 4.52 -24.22 -1.90
CA ALA A 312 3.28 -23.42 -1.89
C ALA A 312 2.28 -23.76 -0.76
N MET A 313 2.48 -24.86 -0.02
CA MET A 313 1.63 -25.25 1.10
C MET A 313 1.77 -24.30 2.30
N LYS A 314 0.73 -24.25 3.15
CA LYS A 314 0.75 -23.50 4.40
C LYS A 314 1.90 -23.95 5.31
N GLU A 315 2.50 -23.01 6.04
CA GLU A 315 3.48 -23.30 7.10
C GLU A 315 3.16 -22.42 8.31
N THR A 316 2.91 -23.01 9.47
CA THR A 316 2.42 -22.29 10.65
C THR A 316 3.50 -21.94 11.67
N THR A 317 4.68 -22.58 11.66
CA THR A 317 5.70 -22.33 12.70
C THR A 317 6.44 -21.00 12.49
N GLY A 318 6.95 -20.75 11.28
CA GLY A 318 7.51 -19.45 10.90
C GLY A 318 6.45 -18.37 10.92
N SER A 319 5.28 -18.63 10.34
CA SER A 319 4.13 -17.70 10.36
C SER A 319 3.72 -17.30 11.78
N SER A 320 3.75 -18.20 12.76
CA SER A 320 3.46 -17.88 14.16
C SER A 320 4.50 -16.95 14.77
N PHE A 321 5.79 -17.19 14.54
CA PHE A 321 6.84 -16.27 14.98
C PHE A 321 6.76 -14.91 14.29
N PHE A 322 6.39 -14.86 13.01
CA PHE A 322 6.19 -13.61 12.27
C PHE A 322 5.00 -12.82 12.83
N VAL A 323 3.84 -13.45 13.03
CA VAL A 323 2.67 -12.77 13.61
C VAL A 323 2.96 -12.31 15.04
N TYR A 324 3.61 -13.14 15.87
CA TYR A 324 4.06 -12.75 17.21
C TYR A 324 4.96 -11.52 17.17
N ALA A 325 6.07 -11.59 16.44
CA ALA A 325 7.06 -10.53 16.43
C ALA A 325 6.48 -9.22 15.86
N LEU A 326 5.82 -9.27 14.71
CA LEU A 326 5.21 -8.09 14.09
C LEU A 326 4.12 -7.47 15.00
N ALA A 327 3.38 -8.28 15.76
CA ALA A 327 2.40 -7.79 16.72
C ALA A 327 3.08 -7.10 17.92
N THR A 328 4.15 -7.68 18.50
CA THR A 328 4.98 -7.00 19.50
C THR A 328 5.52 -5.66 18.98
N GLY A 329 6.05 -5.63 17.75
CA GLY A 329 6.57 -4.39 17.15
C GLY A 329 5.52 -3.28 17.02
N VAL A 330 4.26 -3.61 16.76
CA VAL A 330 3.13 -2.67 16.70
C VAL A 330 2.62 -2.26 18.09
N ASN A 331 2.71 -3.15 19.08
CA ASN A 331 2.35 -2.87 20.48
C ASN A 331 3.38 -1.96 21.16
N GLU A 332 4.67 -2.24 20.95
CA GLU A 332 5.81 -1.49 21.52
C GLU A 332 6.18 -0.23 20.71
N GLY A 333 5.49 0.03 19.60
CA GLY A 333 5.65 1.24 18.78
C GLY A 333 6.91 1.27 17.88
N TRP A 334 7.63 0.15 17.74
CA TRP A 334 8.78 0.02 16.83
C TRP A 334 8.34 -0.07 15.36
N LEU A 335 7.12 -0.54 15.11
CA LEU A 335 6.54 -0.71 13.79
C LEU A 335 5.32 0.20 13.57
N PRO A 336 5.21 0.90 12.42
CA PRO A 336 4.09 1.78 12.13
C PRO A 336 2.78 1.00 12.00
N ARG A 337 1.86 1.30 12.91
CA ARG A 337 0.61 0.55 13.14
C ARG A 337 -0.29 0.42 11.91
N GLU A 338 -0.45 1.47 11.11
CA GLU A 338 -1.33 1.45 9.93
C GLU A 338 -0.96 0.39 8.88
N TYR A 339 0.31 0.02 8.84
CA TYR A 339 0.86 -1.05 8.01
C TYR A 339 0.76 -2.38 8.73
N PHE A 340 1.54 -2.54 9.80
CA PHE A 340 1.83 -3.87 10.29
C PHE A 340 0.65 -4.51 11.02
N GLU A 341 -0.24 -3.73 11.62
CA GLU A 341 -1.40 -4.26 12.31
C GLU A 341 -2.33 -5.06 11.36
N PRO A 342 -2.74 -4.54 10.19
CA PRO A 342 -3.51 -5.35 9.25
C PRO A 342 -2.69 -6.39 8.47
N VAL A 343 -1.35 -6.43 8.57
CA VAL A 343 -0.51 -7.59 8.12
C VAL A 343 -0.59 -8.71 9.15
N VAL A 344 -0.40 -8.35 10.42
CA VAL A 344 -0.56 -9.19 11.61
C VAL A 344 -1.96 -9.80 11.69
N MET A 345 -3.02 -9.02 11.44
CA MET A 345 -4.41 -9.51 11.41
C MET A 345 -4.62 -10.58 10.33
N ARG A 346 -4.07 -10.40 9.11
CA ARG A 346 -4.13 -11.44 8.06
C ARG A 346 -3.44 -12.72 8.52
N GLY A 347 -2.23 -12.60 9.07
CA GLY A 347 -1.46 -13.75 9.53
C GLY A 347 -2.12 -14.48 10.69
N TRP A 348 -2.64 -13.76 11.69
CA TRP A 348 -3.39 -14.34 12.79
C TRP A 348 -4.63 -15.10 12.30
N ARG A 349 -5.42 -14.51 11.41
CA ARG A 349 -6.58 -15.20 10.80
C ARG A 349 -6.14 -16.44 9.99
N GLY A 350 -5.04 -16.37 9.26
CA GLY A 350 -4.45 -17.53 8.56
C GLY A 350 -3.99 -18.64 9.50
N LEU A 351 -3.47 -18.30 10.69
CA LEU A 351 -3.08 -19.26 11.73
C LEU A 351 -4.30 -19.89 12.41
N VAL A 352 -5.34 -19.11 12.73
CA VAL A 352 -6.61 -19.62 13.29
C VAL A 352 -7.31 -20.58 12.31
N ASP A 353 -7.24 -20.31 11.00
CA ASP A 353 -7.69 -21.21 9.92
C ASP A 353 -6.88 -22.53 9.82
N CYS A 354 -5.82 -22.68 10.61
CA CYS A 354 -5.02 -23.91 10.74
C CYS A 354 -5.23 -24.66 12.06
N VAL A 355 -6.10 -24.18 12.95
CA VAL A 355 -6.41 -24.86 14.22
C VAL A 355 -7.63 -25.77 14.05
N SER A 356 -7.47 -27.07 14.34
CA SER A 356 -8.55 -28.04 14.27
C SER A 356 -9.58 -27.87 15.42
N PRO A 357 -10.80 -28.43 15.30
CA PRO A 357 -11.80 -28.35 16.37
C PRO A 357 -11.33 -28.94 17.72
N GLU A 358 -10.35 -29.85 17.70
CA GLU A 358 -9.74 -30.44 18.89
C GLU A 358 -8.60 -29.60 19.48
N GLY A 359 -8.22 -28.49 18.82
CA GLY A 359 -7.11 -27.61 19.21
C GLY A 359 -5.80 -27.85 18.45
N ARG A 360 -5.70 -28.78 17.50
CA ARG A 360 -4.41 -29.02 16.80
C ARG A 360 -4.08 -27.85 15.88
N LEU A 361 -3.00 -27.12 16.15
CA LEU A 361 -2.35 -26.27 15.14
C LEU A 361 -1.67 -27.17 14.10
N GLY A 362 -2.29 -27.34 12.94
CA GLY A 362 -1.73 -28.10 11.81
C GLY A 362 -0.66 -27.33 11.05
N TRP A 363 -0.14 -27.93 9.97
CA TRP A 363 0.83 -27.31 9.04
C TRP A 363 2.15 -26.84 9.70
N CYS A 364 2.52 -27.40 10.84
CA CYS A 364 3.80 -27.11 11.47
C CYS A 364 4.91 -27.89 10.75
N GLN A 365 5.81 -27.22 9.99
CA GLN A 365 6.96 -27.92 9.41
C GLN A 365 7.76 -28.59 10.53
N LEU A 366 7.97 -29.91 10.49
CA LEU A 366 8.70 -30.64 11.53
C LEU A 366 10.20 -30.25 11.60
N VAL A 367 10.93 -30.76 12.60
CA VAL A 367 12.34 -30.41 12.86
C VAL A 367 13.21 -30.69 11.62
N ALA A 368 13.89 -29.65 11.14
CA ALA A 368 14.66 -29.63 9.90
C ALA A 368 15.74 -28.53 9.96
N GLY A 369 16.65 -28.49 8.98
CA GLY A 369 17.67 -27.44 8.84
C GLY A 369 17.52 -26.55 7.60
N SER A 370 16.37 -26.63 6.92
CA SER A 370 16.08 -26.01 5.62
C SER A 370 14.56 -25.91 5.40
N PRO A 371 14.08 -25.20 4.35
CA PRO A 371 12.71 -25.38 3.85
C PRO A 371 12.40 -26.85 3.58
N HIS A 372 11.15 -27.24 3.86
CA HIS A 372 10.61 -28.57 3.61
C HIS A 372 9.07 -28.52 3.59
N GLU A 373 8.43 -29.57 3.05
CA GLU A 373 6.99 -29.80 3.18
C GLU A 373 6.53 -29.85 4.65
N ALA A 374 5.32 -29.34 4.89
CA ALA A 374 4.52 -29.49 6.11
C ALA A 374 3.09 -29.95 5.73
N ARG A 375 2.43 -30.73 6.59
CA ARG A 375 1.11 -31.34 6.32
C ARG A 375 0.03 -30.86 7.31
N ALA A 376 -1.24 -31.03 6.97
CA ALA A 376 -2.38 -30.59 7.80
C ALA A 376 -2.43 -31.28 9.18
N GLU A 377 -1.89 -32.49 9.28
CA GLU A 377 -1.75 -33.26 10.50
C GLU A 377 -0.48 -32.94 11.30
N ASP A 378 0.55 -32.34 10.69
CA ASP A 378 1.80 -32.02 11.37
C ASP A 378 1.60 -30.90 12.39
N THR A 379 1.96 -31.18 13.64
CA THR A 379 1.90 -30.22 14.76
C THR A 379 3.13 -30.38 15.63
N LYS A 380 3.64 -29.29 16.21
CA LYS A 380 4.83 -29.35 17.05
C LYS A 380 4.90 -28.22 18.08
N ASP A 381 5.33 -28.58 19.28
CA ASP A 381 5.50 -27.78 20.49
C ASP A 381 6.04 -26.36 20.30
N TYR A 382 7.18 -26.17 19.62
CA TYR A 382 7.69 -24.81 19.36
C TYR A 382 6.75 -23.96 18.49
N GLY A 383 6.05 -24.57 17.53
CA GLY A 383 5.05 -23.91 16.70
C GLY A 383 3.82 -23.50 17.50
N VAL A 384 3.35 -24.38 18.40
CA VAL A 384 2.26 -24.07 19.33
C VAL A 384 2.68 -22.98 20.33
N GLY A 385 3.91 -23.01 20.84
CA GLY A 385 4.45 -21.95 21.70
C GLY A 385 4.51 -20.59 20.99
N ALA A 386 4.98 -20.56 19.75
CA ALA A 386 4.97 -19.36 18.91
C ALA A 386 3.54 -18.85 18.64
N PHE A 387 2.57 -19.76 18.43
CA PHE A 387 1.17 -19.43 18.21
C PHE A 387 0.49 -18.85 19.48
N ILE A 388 0.81 -19.39 20.66
CA ILE A 388 0.36 -18.84 21.94
C ILE A 388 0.94 -17.43 22.14
N LEU A 389 2.24 -17.23 21.87
CA LEU A 389 2.87 -15.89 21.90
C LEU A 389 2.20 -14.92 20.90
N ALA A 390 1.87 -15.38 19.70
CA ALA A 390 1.13 -14.57 18.71
C ALA A 390 -0.25 -14.16 19.25
N GLY A 391 -1.03 -15.10 19.79
CA GLY A 391 -2.34 -14.79 20.37
C GLY A 391 -2.27 -13.83 21.56
N VAL A 392 -1.23 -13.91 22.39
CA VAL A 392 -0.96 -12.94 23.48
C VAL A 392 -0.83 -11.51 22.95
N GLU A 393 -0.08 -11.30 21.88
CA GLU A 393 0.05 -9.97 21.29
C GLU A 393 -1.23 -9.52 20.55
N MET A 394 -2.00 -10.45 19.97
CA MET A 394 -3.32 -10.17 19.41
C MET A 394 -4.35 -9.76 20.47
N LEU A 395 -4.26 -10.30 21.69
CA LEU A 395 -5.09 -9.85 22.81
C LEU A 395 -4.80 -8.38 23.16
N LYS A 396 -3.53 -7.97 23.18
CA LYS A 396 -3.12 -6.57 23.39
C LYS A 396 -3.57 -5.64 22.25
N LEU A 397 -3.53 -6.11 21.00
CA LEU A 397 -3.91 -5.32 19.82
C LEU A 397 -5.40 -4.99 19.72
N GLN A 398 -6.27 -5.78 20.36
CA GLN A 398 -7.74 -5.62 20.34
C GLN A 398 -8.35 -5.43 18.94
N PRO A 399 -8.00 -6.27 17.94
CA PRO A 399 -8.33 -6.06 16.53
C PRO A 399 -9.84 -5.87 16.24
N LEU A 400 -10.73 -6.53 16.98
CA LEU A 400 -12.18 -6.45 16.72
C LEU A 400 -12.80 -5.08 17.03
N GLU A 401 -12.40 -4.41 18.12
CA GLU A 401 -12.98 -3.11 18.46
C GLU A 401 -12.54 -2.04 17.45
N LYS A 402 -11.31 -2.15 16.96
CA LYS A 402 -10.87 -1.36 15.81
C LYS A 402 -11.65 -1.73 14.56
N MET A 403 -11.78 -3.02 14.20
CA MET A 403 -12.54 -3.50 13.03
C MET A 403 -13.95 -2.91 12.97
N LYS A 404 -14.66 -2.86 14.11
CA LYS A 404 -15.96 -2.19 14.26
C LYS A 404 -15.87 -0.68 14.02
N ALA A 405 -14.86 0.00 14.57
CA ALA A 405 -14.64 1.42 14.36
C ALA A 405 -14.28 1.77 12.90
N GLU A 406 -13.58 0.86 12.18
CA GLU A 406 -13.29 1.03 10.76
C GLU A 406 -14.57 0.92 9.91
N ILE A 407 -15.43 -0.05 10.22
CA ILE A 407 -16.76 -0.20 9.60
C ILE A 407 -17.67 1.01 9.93
N ALA A 408 -17.52 1.61 11.13
CA ALA A 408 -18.31 2.76 11.55
C ALA A 408 -17.87 4.10 10.92
N THR A 409 -16.61 4.22 10.50
CA THR A 409 -16.07 5.41 9.82
C THR A 409 -15.01 5.01 8.79
N PRO A 410 -15.41 4.67 7.54
CA PRO A 410 -14.48 4.25 6.49
C PRO A 410 -13.61 5.40 5.98
N PHE A 411 -14.14 6.63 5.95
CA PHE A 411 -13.39 7.80 5.49
C PHE A 411 -12.30 8.20 6.50
N LYS A 412 -11.03 8.04 6.11
CA LYS A 412 -9.86 8.26 6.98
C LYS A 412 -8.80 9.12 6.28
N PRO A 413 -8.88 10.45 6.43
CA PRO A 413 -7.83 11.38 6.01
C PRO A 413 -6.45 11.02 6.57
N ARG A 414 -5.43 11.02 5.69
CA ARG A 414 -4.01 10.90 6.03
C ARG A 414 -3.21 11.97 5.29
N SER A 415 -2.17 12.52 5.93
CA SER A 415 -1.21 13.40 5.23
C SER A 415 -0.41 12.59 4.21
N VAL A 416 -0.30 13.13 3.00
CA VAL A 416 0.58 12.67 1.93
C VAL A 416 1.83 13.54 1.90
N ALA A 417 1.67 14.86 1.94
CA ALA A 417 2.75 15.85 1.98
C ALA A 417 2.37 16.98 2.94
N ASP A 418 3.32 17.38 3.79
CA ASP A 418 3.04 18.29 4.90
C ASP A 418 2.88 19.75 4.45
N ASP A 419 3.37 20.09 3.24
CA ASP A 419 3.04 21.31 2.51
C ASP A 419 2.84 21.05 1.00
N GLY A 420 1.78 21.61 0.42
CA GLY A 420 1.51 21.52 -1.02
C GLY A 420 0.14 22.06 -1.48
N ALA A 421 0.09 22.50 -2.74
CA ALA A 421 -1.15 22.71 -3.50
C ALA A 421 -0.98 22.29 -4.98
N TRP A 422 -2.08 22.11 -5.71
CA TRP A 422 -2.08 21.81 -7.15
C TRP A 422 -3.21 22.51 -7.91
N THR A 423 -3.04 22.74 -9.21
CA THR A 423 -4.14 23.14 -10.10
C THR A 423 -4.94 21.93 -10.59
N TRP A 424 -6.10 22.17 -11.21
CA TRP A 424 -6.95 21.12 -11.79
C TRP A 424 -6.88 21.03 -13.34
N TYR A 425 -6.02 21.84 -13.96
CA TYR A 425 -5.74 21.86 -15.42
C TYR A 425 -4.44 21.14 -15.83
N ASN A 426 -3.86 20.37 -14.90
CA ASN A 426 -2.63 19.63 -15.11
C ASN A 426 -2.84 18.20 -14.59
N ASP A 427 -3.09 17.26 -15.50
CA ASP A 427 -3.45 15.87 -15.22
C ASP A 427 -2.63 14.87 -16.05
N GLU A 428 -2.39 13.64 -15.59
CA GLU A 428 -2.75 13.08 -14.29
C GLU A 428 -1.76 13.57 -13.21
N ARG A 429 -2.23 14.36 -12.22
CA ARG A 429 -1.42 14.83 -11.08
C ARG A 429 -1.34 13.83 -9.93
N VAL A 430 -2.22 12.82 -9.93
CA VAL A 430 -2.15 11.66 -9.06
C VAL A 430 -2.38 10.42 -9.92
N ILE A 431 -1.47 9.44 -9.87
CA ILE A 431 -1.64 8.14 -10.52
C ILE A 431 -1.42 6.99 -9.55
N PHE A 432 -1.99 5.83 -9.85
CA PHE A 432 -1.67 4.55 -9.21
C PHE A 432 -0.93 3.64 -10.21
N HIS A 433 0.31 3.25 -9.91
CA HIS A 433 1.12 2.41 -10.79
C HIS A 433 2.08 1.52 -9.99
N ASN A 434 2.15 0.23 -10.35
CA ASN A 434 2.96 -0.79 -9.66
C ASN A 434 2.77 -0.79 -8.12
N ASN A 435 1.51 -0.78 -7.68
CA ASN A 435 1.05 -0.74 -6.28
C ASN A 435 1.49 0.47 -5.45
N VAL A 436 1.95 1.54 -6.11
CA VAL A 436 2.36 2.82 -5.52
C VAL A 436 1.56 3.96 -6.13
N PHE A 437 1.06 4.87 -5.30
CA PHE A 437 0.57 6.18 -5.70
C PHE A 437 1.72 7.16 -5.90
N TYR A 438 1.60 8.01 -6.91
CA TYR A 438 2.46 9.17 -7.13
C TYR A 438 1.57 10.40 -7.18
N ALA A 439 1.75 11.35 -6.27
CA ALA A 439 0.98 12.60 -6.21
C ALA A 439 1.94 13.80 -6.31
N SER A 440 1.70 14.72 -7.25
CA SER A 440 2.52 15.93 -7.45
C SER A 440 1.81 17.20 -7.00
N TYR A 441 2.59 18.11 -6.43
CA TYR A 441 2.15 19.35 -5.82
C TYR A 441 3.28 20.38 -5.88
N VAL A 442 2.94 21.63 -5.54
CA VAL A 442 3.87 22.75 -5.43
C VAL A 442 4.01 23.10 -3.96
N LYS A 443 5.24 23.00 -3.44
CA LYS A 443 5.57 23.23 -2.03
C LYS A 443 5.50 24.72 -1.67
N SER A 444 5.51 25.01 -0.37
CA SER A 444 5.44 26.35 0.21
C SER A 444 6.64 27.24 -0.16
N ASP A 445 7.78 26.66 -0.50
CA ASP A 445 8.98 27.31 -1.07
C ASP A 445 8.87 27.59 -2.58
N GLY A 446 7.88 27.01 -3.25
CA GLY A 446 7.68 27.10 -4.70
C GLY A 446 8.42 26.05 -5.54
N LYS A 447 8.96 24.99 -4.94
CA LYS A 447 9.42 23.81 -5.69
C LYS A 447 8.23 22.98 -6.20
N THR A 448 8.31 22.50 -7.44
CA THR A 448 7.50 21.36 -7.88
C THR A 448 8.06 20.10 -7.22
N ALA A 449 7.20 19.32 -6.58
CA ALA A 449 7.57 18.08 -5.90
C ALA A 449 6.58 16.95 -6.19
N LEU A 450 6.90 15.75 -5.74
CA LEU A 450 5.95 14.65 -5.58
C LEU A 450 6.17 13.92 -4.27
N THR A 451 5.17 13.14 -3.85
CA THR A 451 5.32 12.04 -2.89
C THR A 451 4.90 10.74 -3.56
N ALA A 452 5.73 9.69 -3.38
CA ALA A 452 5.39 8.32 -3.67
C ALA A 452 4.94 7.60 -2.37
N PHE A 453 3.85 6.81 -2.44
CA PHE A 453 3.22 6.13 -1.30
C PHE A 453 2.61 4.76 -1.69
N GLY A 454 2.92 3.69 -0.96
CA GLY A 454 2.42 2.32 -1.26
C GLY A 454 1.06 1.98 -0.65
N LEU A 455 0.21 1.24 -1.38
CA LEU A 455 -1.13 0.81 -0.89
C LEU A 455 -1.17 -0.56 -0.24
N GLU A 456 -0.36 -1.49 -0.72
CA GLU A 456 -0.06 -2.65 0.11
C GLU A 456 0.54 -2.15 1.41
N LYS A 457 0.15 -2.79 2.50
CA LYS A 457 0.46 -2.43 3.88
C LYS A 457 1.99 -2.44 4.02
N MET A 458 2.64 -1.31 3.75
CA MET A 458 4.08 -1.22 3.50
C MET A 458 4.67 0.17 3.85
N SER A 459 4.13 0.91 4.83
CA SER A 459 4.70 2.18 5.31
C SER A 459 6.05 2.02 6.06
N SER A 460 7.09 1.57 5.36
CA SER A 460 8.46 1.74 5.85
C SER A 460 8.89 3.21 5.81
N ALA A 461 9.97 3.55 6.51
CA ALA A 461 10.65 4.83 6.34
C ALA A 461 11.12 5.07 4.88
N HIS A 462 11.17 4.00 4.06
CA HIS A 462 11.48 4.05 2.63
C HIS A 462 10.22 4.16 1.74
N ALA A 463 9.01 4.22 2.28
CA ALA A 463 7.76 4.12 1.52
C ALA A 463 6.93 5.42 1.42
N ARG A 464 7.23 6.45 2.23
CA ARG A 464 6.88 7.85 1.93
C ARG A 464 8.14 8.52 1.38
N LYS A 465 8.26 8.61 0.05
CA LYS A 465 9.38 9.33 -0.58
C LYS A 465 8.88 10.63 -1.20
N GLU A 466 9.05 11.73 -0.48
CA GLU A 466 9.01 13.06 -1.12
C GLU A 466 10.24 13.22 -2.02
N MET A 467 10.05 13.82 -3.19
CA MET A 467 11.11 14.16 -4.13
C MET A 467 10.86 15.54 -4.73
N VAL A 468 11.80 16.46 -4.53
CA VAL A 468 11.83 17.74 -5.25
C VAL A 468 12.19 17.48 -6.72
N LEU A 469 11.34 17.94 -7.63
CA LEU A 469 11.51 17.79 -9.06
C LEU A 469 12.19 19.03 -9.68
N SER A 470 11.67 20.23 -9.40
CA SER A 470 12.16 21.44 -10.06
C SER A 470 13.54 21.90 -9.54
N THR A 471 14.43 22.28 -10.46
CA THR A 471 15.65 23.01 -10.05
C THR A 471 15.31 24.43 -9.60
N TRP A 472 14.30 25.03 -10.21
CA TRP A 472 13.79 26.39 -9.99
C TRP A 472 12.71 26.48 -8.90
N GLU A 473 12.45 27.70 -8.41
CA GLU A 473 11.37 28.04 -7.48
C GLU A 473 10.36 29.00 -8.13
N GLN A 474 9.06 28.72 -7.97
CA GLN A 474 7.96 29.65 -8.19
C GLN A 474 6.73 29.15 -7.41
N LYS A 475 6.37 29.81 -6.29
CA LYS A 475 5.17 29.47 -5.50
C LYS A 475 3.90 29.83 -6.26
N ASP A 476 3.43 28.89 -7.07
CA ASP A 476 2.27 29.04 -7.95
C ASP A 476 1.67 27.64 -8.21
N ASP A 477 0.43 27.37 -7.80
CA ASP A 477 -0.16 26.01 -7.77
C ASP A 477 -0.27 25.34 -9.15
N HIS A 478 -0.17 26.12 -10.22
CA HIS A 478 -0.17 25.69 -11.61
C HIS A 478 1.11 24.96 -12.04
N ASN A 479 2.09 24.82 -11.14
CA ASN A 479 3.41 24.23 -11.38
C ASN A 479 3.52 22.73 -11.01
N ASN A 480 2.43 22.07 -10.58
CA ASN A 480 2.47 20.63 -10.29
C ASN A 480 2.75 19.81 -11.57
N ALA A 481 3.29 18.60 -11.42
CA ALA A 481 3.61 17.73 -12.53
C ALA A 481 2.41 16.89 -13.01
N ALA A 482 2.49 16.43 -14.25
CA ALA A 482 1.70 15.34 -14.81
C ALA A 482 2.56 14.08 -14.97
N PHE A 483 1.93 12.91 -14.84
CA PHE A 483 2.58 11.60 -14.84
C PHE A 483 2.17 10.73 -16.03
N LEU A 484 3.12 9.94 -16.57
CA LEU A 484 2.83 8.89 -17.57
C LEU A 484 3.80 7.71 -17.48
N PRO A 485 3.33 6.46 -17.28
CA PRO A 485 4.20 5.28 -17.34
C PRO A 485 4.85 5.07 -18.73
N LEU A 486 6.13 4.72 -18.72
CA LEU A 486 6.91 4.37 -19.92
C LEU A 486 7.04 2.86 -20.09
N LYS A 487 7.24 2.42 -21.34
CA LYS A 487 7.30 0.98 -21.70
C LYS A 487 8.54 0.26 -21.13
N ASP A 488 9.53 1.01 -20.64
CA ASP A 488 10.72 0.50 -19.95
C ASP A 488 10.54 0.39 -18.42
N GLY A 489 9.35 0.66 -17.88
CA GLY A 489 9.04 0.63 -16.46
C GLY A 489 9.45 1.88 -15.67
N LYS A 490 9.98 2.92 -16.33
CA LYS A 490 10.15 4.25 -15.71
C LYS A 490 8.85 5.03 -15.70
N LEU A 491 8.79 6.07 -14.88
CA LEU A 491 7.72 7.07 -14.90
C LEU A 491 8.22 8.36 -15.56
N LEU A 492 7.56 8.80 -16.63
CA LEU A 492 7.73 10.15 -17.17
C LEU A 492 6.99 11.14 -16.27
N VAL A 493 7.66 12.25 -15.96
CA VAL A 493 7.14 13.33 -15.13
C VAL A 493 7.40 14.65 -15.84
N CYS A 494 6.35 15.33 -16.31
CA CYS A 494 6.46 16.60 -17.01
C CYS A 494 5.83 17.73 -16.19
N TYR A 495 6.51 18.87 -16.09
CA TYR A 495 6.06 20.05 -15.34
C TYR A 495 6.55 21.35 -16.01
N ALA A 496 5.90 22.47 -15.70
CA ALA A 496 6.25 23.78 -16.24
C ALA A 496 5.97 24.89 -15.21
N THR A 497 6.70 26.00 -15.33
CA THR A 497 6.38 27.25 -14.61
C THR A 497 5.08 27.86 -15.09
N HIS A 498 4.44 28.72 -14.28
CA HIS A 498 3.28 29.50 -14.68
C HIS A 498 3.67 30.67 -15.60
N GLY A 499 3.88 30.37 -16.89
CA GLY A 499 3.94 31.36 -17.98
C GLY A 499 5.22 32.21 -18.04
N SER A 500 6.14 32.05 -17.10
CA SER A 500 7.41 32.79 -17.04
C SER A 500 8.45 32.24 -18.03
N HIS A 501 8.55 30.92 -18.17
CA HIS A 501 9.49 30.29 -19.11
C HIS A 501 8.79 29.71 -20.35
N LYS A 502 9.47 29.79 -21.51
CA LYS A 502 9.07 29.09 -22.75
C LYS A 502 9.45 27.61 -22.77
N ASN A 503 9.64 27.00 -21.61
CA ASN A 503 10.07 25.62 -21.50
C ASN A 503 9.04 24.82 -20.71
N PHE A 504 8.88 23.55 -21.07
CA PHE A 504 8.56 22.55 -20.07
C PHE A 504 9.83 21.81 -19.63
N TYR A 505 9.69 21.09 -18.54
CA TYR A 505 10.75 20.33 -17.89
C TYR A 505 10.26 18.89 -17.74
N GLN A 506 11.16 17.92 -17.90
CA GLN A 506 10.84 16.53 -17.63
C GLN A 506 11.93 15.82 -16.85
N ARG A 507 11.53 14.77 -16.13
CA ARG A 507 12.42 13.75 -15.57
C ARG A 507 11.82 12.36 -15.85
N LYS A 508 12.69 11.36 -15.97
CA LYS A 508 12.30 9.93 -15.98
C LYS A 508 12.71 9.32 -14.64
N LEU A 509 11.76 8.75 -13.90
CA LEU A 509 11.99 8.16 -12.58
C LEU A 509 12.12 6.65 -12.66
N THR A 510 13.12 6.09 -11.99
CA THR A 510 13.29 4.65 -11.80
C THR A 510 12.50 4.21 -10.56
N LEU A 511 11.42 3.46 -10.78
CA LEU A 511 10.45 3.10 -9.75
C LEU A 511 10.78 1.80 -9.02
N SER A 512 11.80 1.82 -8.17
CA SER A 512 12.06 0.71 -7.24
C SER A 512 11.15 0.79 -6.01
N GLN A 513 10.11 -0.05 -5.94
CA GLN A 513 9.23 -0.18 -4.76
C GLN A 513 10.03 -0.31 -3.45
N TRP A 514 11.12 -1.09 -3.46
CA TRP A 514 11.89 -1.49 -2.26
C TRP A 514 13.35 -1.01 -2.26
N LYS A 515 13.72 -0.04 -3.11
CA LYS A 515 15.04 0.63 -3.08
C LYS A 515 14.86 2.16 -3.21
N GLU A 516 15.97 2.90 -3.19
CA GLU A 516 16.00 4.35 -3.40
C GLU A 516 15.38 4.73 -4.76
N ALA A 517 14.35 5.57 -4.76
CA ALA A 517 13.75 6.07 -5.99
C ALA A 517 14.67 7.12 -6.63
N ARG A 518 14.99 7.00 -7.91
CA ARG A 518 15.98 7.83 -8.60
C ARG A 518 15.39 8.55 -9.79
N ALA A 519 15.60 9.86 -9.87
CA ALA A 519 15.28 10.65 -11.04
C ALA A 519 16.47 10.75 -12.00
N SER A 520 16.20 10.91 -13.30
CA SER A 520 17.14 11.55 -14.21
C SER A 520 17.40 13.00 -13.81
N ASP A 521 18.45 13.61 -14.37
CA ASP A 521 18.59 15.07 -14.40
C ASP A 521 17.35 15.73 -15.00
N GLU A 522 17.14 17.01 -14.65
CA GLU A 522 16.06 17.83 -15.21
C GLU A 522 16.38 18.18 -16.67
N GLN A 523 15.66 17.54 -17.59
CA GLN A 523 15.70 17.88 -19.01
C GLN A 523 14.74 19.06 -19.26
N ARG A 524 15.11 19.96 -20.18
CA ARG A 524 14.41 21.24 -20.43
C ARG A 524 14.14 21.43 -21.91
N PHE A 525 12.88 21.36 -22.32
CA PHE A 525 12.44 21.45 -23.71
C PHE A 525 11.85 22.81 -24.00
N LYS A 526 12.52 23.59 -24.86
CA LYS A 526 12.17 24.97 -25.20
C LYS A 526 11.25 25.00 -26.42
N MET A 527 10.09 25.63 -26.27
CA MET A 527 9.10 25.76 -27.34
C MET A 527 9.38 26.96 -28.27
N SER A 528 9.07 26.81 -29.55
CA SER A 528 9.46 27.70 -30.66
C SER A 528 8.50 28.87 -30.96
N PHE A 529 7.42 29.03 -30.20
CA PHE A 529 6.35 30.01 -30.47
C PHE A 529 6.56 31.42 -29.86
N GLY A 530 5.51 32.25 -29.93
CA GLY A 530 5.48 33.68 -29.56
C GLY A 530 5.75 34.04 -28.09
N LYS A 531 5.52 35.30 -27.69
CA LYS A 531 6.18 35.92 -26.52
C LYS A 531 5.82 35.37 -25.13
N ARG A 532 4.72 34.61 -24.96
CA ARG A 532 4.31 34.03 -23.66
C ARG A 532 5.05 32.71 -23.37
N GLY A 533 5.16 32.34 -22.09
CA GLY A 533 5.67 31.04 -21.67
C GLY A 533 4.66 29.89 -21.78
N VAL A 534 5.10 28.70 -21.36
CA VAL A 534 4.28 27.49 -21.20
C VAL A 534 3.52 27.55 -19.86
N THR A 535 2.43 26.80 -19.71
CA THR A 535 1.83 26.43 -18.41
C THR A 535 1.02 25.14 -18.59
N TYR A 536 0.91 24.32 -17.54
CA TYR A 536 0.30 22.99 -17.56
C TYR A 536 1.03 21.99 -18.45
N GLN A 537 0.89 20.72 -18.13
CA GLN A 537 1.31 19.55 -18.90
C GLN A 537 0.19 18.53 -18.75
N ASN A 538 -0.22 17.86 -19.82
CA ASN A 538 -1.23 16.81 -19.78
C ASN A 538 -0.80 15.69 -20.71
N LEU A 539 -0.48 14.52 -20.15
CA LEU A 539 0.24 13.44 -20.84
C LEU A 539 -0.71 12.30 -21.20
N HIS A 540 -0.82 11.97 -22.49
CA HIS A 540 -1.66 10.87 -22.98
C HIS A 540 -0.94 10.03 -24.02
N ARG A 541 -1.10 8.71 -23.95
CA ARG A 541 -0.53 7.75 -24.90
C ARG A 541 -1.61 7.20 -25.83
N VAL A 542 -1.28 7.03 -27.11
CA VAL A 542 -2.14 6.43 -28.13
C VAL A 542 -1.41 5.20 -28.69
N GLU A 543 -1.73 4.00 -28.17
CA GLU A 543 -1.06 2.76 -28.55
C GLU A 543 -1.29 2.34 -30.01
N ASP A 544 -2.47 2.63 -30.58
CA ASP A 544 -2.75 2.34 -32.00
C ASP A 544 -1.94 3.27 -32.94
N GLU A 545 -1.40 4.38 -32.44
CA GLU A 545 -0.39 5.22 -33.12
C GLU A 545 1.05 4.83 -32.74
N GLY A 546 1.31 3.53 -32.58
CA GLY A 546 2.62 2.97 -32.22
C GLY A 546 3.03 3.20 -30.76
N GLY A 547 2.14 3.79 -29.94
CA GLY A 547 2.45 4.22 -28.58
C GLY A 547 2.90 5.67 -28.46
N ARG A 548 2.65 6.51 -29.48
CA ARG A 548 2.89 7.95 -29.45
C ARG A 548 2.41 8.59 -28.14
N ILE A 549 3.24 9.46 -27.58
CA ILE A 549 2.95 10.24 -26.38
C ILE A 549 2.62 11.67 -26.79
N TYR A 550 1.42 12.15 -26.47
CA TYR A 550 1.04 13.55 -26.58
C TYR A 550 1.22 14.28 -25.24
N ASN A 551 1.65 15.54 -25.32
CA ASN A 551 1.74 16.46 -24.18
C ASN A 551 0.99 17.75 -24.52
N PHE A 552 -0.19 17.95 -23.91
CA PHE A 552 -1.04 19.12 -24.10
C PHE A 552 -0.80 20.18 -23.02
N PHE A 553 -0.62 21.43 -23.43
CA PHE A 553 -0.25 22.53 -22.54
C PHE A 553 -0.83 23.86 -23.02
N ARG A 554 -0.80 24.87 -22.16
CA ARG A 554 -1.16 26.26 -22.49
C ARG A 554 0.10 27.00 -22.94
N GLY A 555 0.10 27.54 -24.16
CA GLY A 555 1.25 28.16 -24.80
C GLY A 555 0.99 29.60 -25.25
N ASN A 556 1.39 29.91 -26.50
CA ASN A 556 1.36 31.24 -27.08
C ASN A 556 0.01 31.97 -26.89
N ASN A 557 0.06 33.22 -26.42
CA ASN A 557 -1.12 34.03 -26.09
C ASN A 557 -2.18 33.34 -25.18
N TYR A 558 -1.74 32.41 -24.31
CA TYR A 558 -2.59 31.59 -23.44
C TYR A 558 -3.48 30.56 -24.18
N ASN A 559 -3.18 30.25 -25.43
CA ASN A 559 -3.94 29.27 -26.20
C ASN A 559 -3.49 27.82 -25.94
N PRO A 560 -4.35 26.80 -26.16
CA PRO A 560 -4.00 25.39 -26.04
C PRO A 560 -3.09 24.98 -27.19
N HIS A 561 -2.05 24.23 -26.87
CA HIS A 561 -1.06 23.68 -27.80
C HIS A 561 -0.77 22.23 -27.40
N PHE A 562 -0.13 21.47 -28.29
CA PHE A 562 0.48 20.19 -27.94
C PHE A 562 1.83 19.99 -28.64
N THR A 563 2.61 19.07 -28.09
CA THR A 563 3.75 18.43 -28.75
C THR A 563 3.58 16.91 -28.62
N TYR A 564 4.22 16.12 -29.46
CA TYR A 564 4.22 14.66 -29.35
C TYR A 564 5.62 14.05 -29.43
N SER A 565 5.76 12.83 -28.93
CA SER A 565 6.97 12.01 -28.98
C SER A 565 6.62 10.63 -29.53
N ASP A 566 7.47 10.14 -30.45
CA ASP A 566 7.41 8.80 -31.04
C ASP A 566 8.53 7.88 -30.50
N ASP A 567 9.22 8.30 -29.42
CA ASP A 567 10.46 7.68 -28.91
C ASP A 567 10.51 7.55 -27.36
N GLU A 568 9.37 7.27 -26.72
CA GLU A 568 9.22 7.20 -25.25
C GLU A 568 9.68 8.48 -24.52
N ALA A 569 9.47 9.66 -25.14
CA ALA A 569 9.86 10.99 -24.66
C ALA A 569 11.39 11.16 -24.49
N GLU A 570 12.19 10.72 -25.46
CA GLU A 570 13.58 11.19 -25.61
C GLU A 570 13.64 12.49 -26.43
N THR A 571 12.81 12.62 -27.48
CA THR A 571 12.60 13.85 -28.26
C THR A 571 11.12 14.22 -28.34
N TRP A 572 10.84 15.45 -28.77
CA TRP A 572 9.51 16.04 -28.84
C TRP A 572 9.36 16.85 -30.13
N SER A 573 8.17 16.82 -30.74
CA SER A 573 7.83 17.56 -31.95
C SER A 573 7.88 19.08 -31.76
N GLU A 574 7.96 19.81 -32.88
CA GLU A 574 7.56 21.22 -32.87
C GLU A 574 6.11 21.37 -32.34
N PRO A 575 5.79 22.45 -31.60
CA PRO A 575 4.52 22.63 -30.91
C PRO A 575 3.41 23.07 -31.88
N VAL A 576 2.35 22.26 -31.98
CA VAL A 576 1.15 22.57 -32.75
C VAL A 576 0.19 23.40 -31.90
N GLN A 577 -0.32 24.51 -32.42
CA GLN A 577 -1.39 25.27 -31.75
C GLN A 577 -2.74 24.61 -32.05
N LEU A 578 -3.42 24.14 -31.00
CA LEU A 578 -4.65 23.35 -31.12
C LEU A 578 -5.88 24.22 -31.37
N VAL A 579 -6.07 25.22 -30.52
CA VAL A 579 -7.18 26.19 -30.59
C VAL A 579 -6.62 27.61 -30.62
N LEU A 580 -7.28 28.54 -31.32
CA LEU A 580 -6.93 29.96 -31.34
C LEU A 580 -8.14 30.81 -30.89
N VAL A 581 -7.95 31.58 -29.82
CA VAL A 581 -8.96 32.52 -29.32
C VAL A 581 -8.36 33.92 -29.19
N GLY A 582 -8.60 34.74 -30.22
CA GLY A 582 -8.25 36.16 -30.23
C GLY A 582 -6.77 36.44 -29.93
N GLN A 583 -6.53 37.45 -29.09
CA GLN A 583 -5.19 37.97 -28.77
C GLN A 583 -4.82 37.78 -27.28
N GLY A 584 -5.39 36.78 -26.61
CA GLY A 584 -5.05 36.39 -25.22
C GLY A 584 -5.77 37.16 -24.10
N SER A 585 -6.81 37.93 -24.43
CA SER A 585 -7.81 38.44 -23.47
C SER A 585 -8.86 37.36 -23.17
N ALA A 586 -9.47 36.80 -24.21
CA ALA A 586 -10.13 35.51 -24.15
C ALA A 586 -9.06 34.40 -24.07
N ARG A 587 -9.30 33.41 -23.21
CA ARG A 587 -8.35 32.33 -22.87
C ARG A 587 -9.15 31.05 -22.64
N PRO A 588 -9.15 30.08 -23.55
CA PRO A 588 -9.89 28.84 -23.36
C PRO A 588 -9.16 27.95 -22.35
N TYR A 589 -9.91 27.10 -21.65
CA TYR A 589 -9.36 26.11 -20.74
C TYR A 589 -9.92 24.74 -21.10
N ILE A 590 -9.07 23.70 -21.02
CA ILE A 590 -9.36 22.36 -21.53
C ILE A 590 -9.06 21.33 -20.44
N LYS A 591 -9.96 20.35 -20.30
CA LYS A 591 -9.73 19.05 -19.66
C LYS A 591 -9.61 17.98 -20.75
N TYR A 592 -8.74 17.03 -20.52
CA TYR A 592 -8.39 15.95 -21.45
C TYR A 592 -8.59 14.61 -20.75
N VAL A 593 -9.05 13.60 -21.48
CA VAL A 593 -9.04 12.20 -21.04
C VAL A 593 -8.68 11.31 -22.24
N SER A 594 -8.05 10.16 -22.01
CA SER A 594 -7.72 9.22 -23.08
C SER A 594 -8.00 7.79 -22.65
N ASN A 595 -8.47 6.96 -23.59
CA ASN A 595 -8.66 5.54 -23.39
C ASN A 595 -7.33 4.74 -23.45
N GLY A 596 -6.20 5.42 -23.64
CA GLY A 596 -4.85 4.85 -23.74
C GLY A 596 -4.57 4.12 -25.05
N LYS A 597 -5.54 4.09 -25.99
CA LYS A 597 -5.50 3.25 -27.19
C LYS A 597 -5.55 4.04 -28.48
N ASP A 598 -6.72 4.61 -28.80
CA ASP A 598 -7.04 5.18 -30.12
C ASP A 598 -7.76 6.53 -30.03
N ARG A 599 -8.05 7.04 -28.81
CA ARG A 599 -8.89 8.22 -28.60
C ARG A 599 -8.40 9.10 -27.45
N ILE A 600 -8.54 10.40 -27.64
CA ILE A 600 -8.42 11.43 -26.59
C ILE A 600 -9.64 12.34 -26.69
N ASP A 601 -10.42 12.49 -25.63
CA ASP A 601 -11.57 13.40 -25.57
C ASP A 601 -11.19 14.71 -24.86
N LEU A 602 -11.77 15.82 -25.32
CA LEU A 602 -11.43 17.18 -24.91
C LEU A 602 -12.71 17.93 -24.53
N PHE A 603 -12.74 18.47 -23.31
CA PHE A 603 -13.88 19.19 -22.74
C PHE A 603 -13.42 20.58 -22.32
N TYR A 604 -13.95 21.63 -22.95
CA TYR A 604 -13.30 22.94 -22.94
C TYR A 604 -14.24 24.14 -22.98
N THR A 605 -13.73 25.32 -22.65
CA THR A 605 -14.42 26.61 -22.78
C THR A 605 -13.93 27.43 -23.96
N ASP A 606 -14.73 28.37 -24.45
CA ASP A 606 -14.30 29.42 -25.38
C ASP A 606 -13.44 30.51 -24.71
N GLY A 607 -13.61 30.75 -23.41
CA GLY A 607 -12.85 31.74 -22.68
C GLY A 607 -12.68 31.47 -21.18
N HIS A 608 -12.34 32.55 -20.48
CA HIS A 608 -12.20 32.59 -19.03
C HIS A 608 -13.41 33.33 -18.44
N PRO A 609 -14.15 32.76 -17.46
CA PRO A 609 -15.52 33.20 -17.13
C PRO A 609 -15.62 34.54 -16.40
N ARG A 610 -14.53 35.08 -15.83
CA ARG A 610 -14.50 36.50 -15.42
C ARG A 610 -14.61 37.45 -16.62
N ASP A 611 -13.97 37.06 -17.72
CA ASP A 611 -13.59 37.93 -18.83
C ASP A 611 -14.53 37.73 -20.05
N CYS A 612 -15.03 36.51 -20.28
CA CYS A 612 -16.08 36.18 -21.24
C CYS A 612 -17.44 36.08 -20.52
N LYS A 613 -18.42 36.91 -20.91
CA LYS A 613 -19.73 37.00 -20.24
C LYS A 613 -20.72 35.87 -20.60
N GLN A 614 -20.44 35.14 -21.68
CA GLN A 614 -21.25 34.03 -22.21
C GLN A 614 -20.37 32.78 -22.35
N ASN A 615 -19.55 32.49 -21.33
CA ASN A 615 -18.53 31.44 -21.39
C ASN A 615 -19.20 30.06 -21.59
N ASN A 616 -19.05 29.48 -22.78
CA ASN A 616 -19.71 28.22 -23.15
C ASN A 616 -18.84 27.01 -22.77
N VAL A 617 -19.43 25.82 -22.83
CA VAL A 617 -18.69 24.54 -22.76
C VAL A 617 -18.88 23.77 -24.06
N TYR A 618 -17.79 23.19 -24.56
CA TYR A 618 -17.71 22.43 -25.81
C TYR A 618 -17.02 21.09 -25.61
N HIS A 619 -17.24 20.17 -26.56
CA HIS A 619 -16.60 18.88 -26.66
C HIS A 619 -16.08 18.59 -28.08
N MET A 620 -14.89 18.01 -28.17
CA MET A 620 -14.35 17.37 -29.37
C MET A 620 -13.46 16.20 -28.98
N TYR A 621 -13.18 15.27 -29.91
CA TYR A 621 -12.25 14.18 -29.66
C TYR A 621 -11.23 14.00 -30.78
N TYR A 622 -10.01 13.65 -30.40
CA TYR A 622 -8.97 13.18 -31.29
C TYR A 622 -9.07 11.66 -31.49
N LYS A 623 -8.91 11.21 -32.74
CA LYS A 623 -8.73 9.79 -33.12
C LYS A 623 -8.18 9.72 -34.56
N ASP A 624 -7.44 8.66 -34.91
CA ASP A 624 -7.05 8.35 -36.30
C ASP A 624 -6.51 9.59 -37.08
N GLY A 625 -5.56 10.32 -36.50
CA GLY A 625 -4.96 11.50 -37.15
C GLY A 625 -5.81 12.79 -37.19
N ALA A 626 -7.03 12.82 -36.61
CA ALA A 626 -7.90 14.01 -36.70
C ALA A 626 -8.81 14.27 -35.49
N PHE A 627 -9.17 15.54 -35.32
CA PHE A 627 -10.14 16.02 -34.35
C PHE A 627 -11.55 16.01 -34.95
N ARG A 628 -12.54 15.56 -34.17
CA ARG A 628 -13.93 15.35 -34.58
C ARG A 628 -14.93 15.83 -33.53
N LYS A 629 -16.13 16.20 -33.99
CA LYS A 629 -17.29 16.48 -33.15
C LYS A 629 -17.82 15.20 -32.50
N SER A 630 -18.65 15.36 -31.47
CA SER A 630 -19.27 14.25 -30.72
C SER A 630 -20.11 13.28 -31.57
N ASP A 631 -20.59 13.74 -32.72
CA ASP A 631 -21.34 12.97 -33.73
C ASP A 631 -20.44 12.24 -34.75
N GLY A 632 -19.11 12.40 -34.67
CA GLY A 632 -18.13 11.85 -35.60
C GLY A 632 -17.80 12.74 -36.80
N THR A 633 -18.41 13.91 -36.94
CA THR A 633 -18.06 14.88 -38.01
C THR A 633 -16.63 15.37 -37.84
N GLU A 634 -15.81 15.25 -38.89
CA GLU A 634 -14.42 15.72 -38.84
C GLU A 634 -14.32 17.25 -38.80
N ILE A 635 -13.38 17.76 -37.99
CA ILE A 635 -13.12 19.18 -37.79
C ILE A 635 -11.82 19.60 -38.49
N ARG A 636 -10.75 18.82 -38.25
CA ARG A 636 -9.41 19.06 -38.80
C ARG A 636 -8.48 17.87 -38.55
N ASN A 637 -7.62 17.54 -39.51
CA ASN A 637 -6.53 16.58 -39.28
C ASN A 637 -5.24 17.25 -38.77
N LEU A 638 -4.27 16.44 -38.31
CA LEU A 638 -2.99 16.92 -37.76
C LEU A 638 -2.13 17.72 -38.74
N HIS A 639 -2.33 17.57 -40.05
CA HIS A 639 -1.59 18.33 -41.06
C HIS A 639 -2.20 19.73 -41.24
N GLU A 640 -3.51 19.80 -41.46
CA GLU A 640 -4.27 21.05 -41.56
C GLU A 640 -4.16 21.94 -40.30
N LEU A 641 -4.00 21.33 -39.12
CA LEU A 641 -3.79 22.03 -37.87
C LEU A 641 -2.47 22.83 -37.80
N GLN A 642 -1.48 22.49 -38.63
CA GLN A 642 -0.21 23.23 -38.71
C GLN A 642 -0.39 24.57 -39.43
N ASP A 643 -1.28 24.61 -40.43
CA ASP A 643 -1.61 25.83 -41.18
C ASP A 643 -2.70 26.66 -40.49
N LYS A 644 -3.74 26.03 -39.91
CA LYS A 644 -4.85 26.71 -39.22
C LYS A 644 -5.28 26.01 -37.92
N PRO A 645 -5.06 26.61 -36.74
CA PRO A 645 -5.65 26.17 -35.47
C PRO A 645 -7.18 26.17 -35.49
N MET A 646 -7.82 25.32 -34.69
CA MET A 646 -9.29 25.30 -34.54
C MET A 646 -9.79 26.55 -33.79
N GLU A 647 -11.06 26.88 -33.98
CA GLU A 647 -11.78 27.88 -33.19
C GLU A 647 -12.71 27.16 -32.18
N PRO A 648 -13.04 27.71 -31.01
CA PRO A 648 -13.78 26.96 -29.98
C PRO A 648 -15.12 26.36 -30.47
N GLN A 649 -15.84 27.16 -31.26
CA GLN A 649 -17.10 26.80 -31.92
C GLN A 649 -16.98 25.72 -33.01
N ASP A 650 -15.78 25.27 -33.37
CA ASP A 650 -15.58 24.15 -34.30
C ASP A 650 -16.04 22.81 -33.67
N GLY A 651 -16.10 22.70 -32.34
CA GLY A 651 -16.56 21.50 -31.62
C GLY A 651 -18.09 21.35 -31.50
N THR A 652 -18.53 20.40 -30.68
CA THR A 652 -19.94 20.26 -30.26
C THR A 652 -20.20 21.16 -29.06
N LEU A 653 -21.24 22.01 -29.11
CA LEU A 653 -21.71 22.75 -27.93
C LEU A 653 -22.31 21.77 -26.91
N VAL A 654 -21.83 21.85 -25.66
CA VAL A 654 -22.30 21.06 -24.51
C VAL A 654 -23.27 21.88 -23.67
N PHE A 655 -22.88 23.13 -23.36
CA PHE A 655 -23.62 24.02 -22.47
C PHE A 655 -23.50 25.48 -22.92
N ASP A 656 -24.65 26.14 -23.02
CA ASP A 656 -24.79 27.54 -23.41
C ASP A 656 -24.68 28.48 -22.20
N GLY A 657 -23.57 29.22 -22.12
CA GLY A 657 -23.25 30.16 -21.07
C GLY A 657 -24.00 31.50 -21.16
N SER A 658 -24.84 31.70 -22.18
CA SER A 658 -25.76 32.84 -22.28
C SER A 658 -27.10 32.59 -21.57
N THR A 659 -27.39 31.33 -21.19
CA THR A 659 -28.61 30.96 -20.45
C THR A 659 -28.64 31.54 -19.03
N PRO A 660 -29.81 31.59 -18.35
CA PRO A 660 -29.93 32.04 -16.96
C PRO A 660 -29.12 31.20 -15.94
N ASN A 661 -28.56 30.06 -16.34
CA ASN A 661 -27.62 29.29 -15.53
C ASN A 661 -26.21 29.92 -15.47
N GLY A 662 -25.94 30.91 -16.31
CA GLY A 662 -24.72 31.69 -16.33
C GLY A 662 -23.50 30.94 -16.88
N ARG A 663 -22.32 31.52 -16.65
CA ARG A 663 -21.07 31.20 -17.35
C ARG A 663 -20.54 29.83 -16.95
N GLY A 664 -20.27 28.97 -17.94
CA GLY A 664 -19.69 27.64 -17.75
C GLY A 664 -18.17 27.67 -17.55
N TRP A 665 -17.64 26.69 -16.81
CA TRP A 665 -16.21 26.57 -16.52
C TRP A 665 -15.83 25.10 -16.23
N VAL A 666 -15.04 24.50 -17.12
CA VAL A 666 -14.74 23.05 -17.10
C VAL A 666 -13.82 22.67 -15.95
N TRP A 667 -14.09 21.51 -15.36
CA TRP A 667 -13.39 21.03 -14.17
C TRP A 667 -12.82 19.63 -14.32
N ASP A 668 -13.60 18.70 -14.88
CA ASP A 668 -13.21 17.29 -14.96
C ASP A 668 -13.84 16.57 -16.16
N LEU A 669 -13.26 15.43 -16.55
CA LEU A 669 -13.68 14.65 -17.73
C LEU A 669 -13.25 13.18 -17.57
N GLU A 670 -14.20 12.25 -17.66
CA GLU A 670 -13.94 10.82 -17.50
C GLU A 670 -14.72 9.95 -18.49
N TYR A 671 -14.39 8.66 -18.57
CA TYR A 671 -15.20 7.64 -19.25
C TYR A 671 -16.06 6.83 -18.27
N ASP A 672 -17.27 6.48 -18.68
CA ASP A 672 -18.15 5.56 -17.94
C ASP A 672 -17.79 4.07 -18.18
N GLN A 673 -18.61 3.14 -17.65
CA GLN A 673 -18.41 1.68 -17.81
C GLN A 673 -18.59 1.19 -19.25
N THR A 674 -19.15 2.00 -20.14
CA THR A 674 -19.34 1.68 -21.56
C THR A 674 -18.22 2.26 -22.44
N GLY A 675 -17.35 3.10 -21.88
CA GLY A 675 -16.33 3.86 -22.62
C GLY A 675 -16.86 5.18 -23.20
N GLN A 676 -18.02 5.66 -22.75
CA GLN A 676 -18.61 6.92 -23.19
C GLN A 676 -18.07 8.08 -22.33
N PRO A 677 -17.52 9.16 -22.91
CA PRO A 677 -17.06 10.32 -22.15
C PRO A 677 -18.23 11.07 -21.47
N PHE A 678 -18.00 11.52 -20.24
CA PHE A 678 -18.87 12.39 -19.46
C PHE A 678 -18.05 13.43 -18.69
N GLY A 679 -18.53 14.67 -18.63
CA GLY A 679 -17.77 15.82 -18.14
C GLY A 679 -18.38 16.50 -16.93
N ALA A 680 -17.55 17.21 -16.16
CA ALA A 680 -17.98 18.05 -15.04
C ALA A 680 -17.54 19.50 -15.24
N PHE A 681 -18.43 20.43 -14.91
CA PHE A 681 -18.20 21.86 -14.98
C PHE A 681 -18.98 22.58 -13.86
N ILE A 682 -18.61 23.84 -13.59
CA ILE A 682 -19.47 24.73 -12.81
C ILE A 682 -20.20 25.72 -13.73
N SER A 683 -21.33 26.23 -13.28
CA SER A 683 -21.92 27.46 -13.81
C SER A 683 -22.02 28.55 -12.73
N SER A 684 -21.93 29.83 -13.13
CA SER A 684 -22.13 30.99 -12.25
C SER A 684 -23.35 31.83 -12.69
N PRO A 685 -24.58 31.51 -12.20
CA PRO A 685 -25.76 32.37 -12.40
C PRO A 685 -25.58 33.77 -11.81
N SER A 686 -24.79 33.90 -10.74
CA SER A 686 -24.45 35.18 -10.11
C SER A 686 -23.43 36.02 -10.90
N GLY A 687 -22.87 35.49 -11.98
CA GLY A 687 -21.95 36.18 -12.88
C GLY A 687 -20.73 36.76 -12.13
N ASP A 688 -20.51 38.06 -12.27
CA ASP A 688 -19.33 38.75 -11.72
C ASP A 688 -19.31 38.83 -10.18
N MET A 689 -20.40 38.46 -9.50
CA MET A 689 -20.45 38.40 -8.03
C MET A 689 -19.86 37.09 -7.48
N GLY A 690 -19.99 35.98 -8.20
CA GLY A 690 -19.51 34.66 -7.72
C GLY A 690 -20.10 34.23 -6.38
N THR A 691 -21.37 34.54 -6.10
CA THR A 691 -22.04 34.26 -4.81
C THR A 691 -23.01 33.07 -4.87
N ASP A 692 -23.41 32.69 -6.08
CA ASP A 692 -24.06 31.42 -6.43
C ASP A 692 -23.29 30.84 -7.62
N MET A 693 -22.59 29.73 -7.36
CA MET A 693 -22.03 28.81 -8.33
C MET A 693 -22.59 27.41 -8.09
N ARG A 694 -22.69 26.61 -9.15
CA ARG A 694 -23.34 25.28 -9.13
C ARG A 694 -22.54 24.26 -9.91
N TYR A 695 -22.47 23.03 -9.41
CA TYR A 695 -21.84 21.90 -10.11
C TYR A 695 -22.83 21.24 -11.07
N TRP A 696 -22.33 20.90 -12.26
CA TRP A 696 -23.07 20.21 -13.31
C TRP A 696 -22.30 18.98 -13.79
N THR A 697 -23.02 17.96 -14.24
CA THR A 697 -22.46 16.89 -15.08
C THR A 697 -23.08 16.95 -16.48
N ALA A 698 -22.29 16.64 -17.50
CA ALA A 698 -22.72 16.49 -18.88
C ALA A 698 -22.48 15.05 -19.33
N ARG A 699 -23.46 14.41 -19.97
CA ARG A 699 -23.40 13.03 -20.49
C ARG A 699 -23.80 13.03 -21.96
N LEU A 700 -23.18 12.20 -22.80
CA LEU A 700 -23.62 12.05 -24.19
C LEU A 700 -24.75 11.00 -24.27
N GLU A 701 -25.99 11.46 -24.36
CA GLU A 701 -27.19 10.63 -24.47
C GLU A 701 -27.73 10.71 -25.90
N ASN A 702 -27.82 9.58 -26.61
CA ASN A 702 -28.30 9.49 -28.01
C ASN A 702 -27.59 10.44 -29.00
N GLY A 703 -26.32 10.76 -28.75
CA GLY A 703 -25.52 11.69 -29.58
C GLY A 703 -25.68 13.18 -29.23
N GLN A 704 -26.43 13.53 -28.18
CA GLN A 704 -26.56 14.90 -27.66
C GLN A 704 -26.06 15.00 -26.22
N TRP A 705 -25.57 16.18 -25.82
CA TRP A 705 -25.09 16.41 -24.46
C TRP A 705 -26.22 16.79 -23.51
N ALA A 706 -26.57 15.89 -22.59
CA ALA A 706 -27.52 16.12 -21.51
C ALA A 706 -26.78 16.72 -20.29
N CYS A 707 -27.13 17.95 -19.90
CA CYS A 707 -26.55 18.63 -18.74
C CYS A 707 -27.50 18.57 -17.52
N GLU A 708 -27.00 18.05 -16.39
CA GLU A 708 -27.73 17.96 -15.11
C GLU A 708 -27.02 18.79 -14.03
N GLN A 709 -27.76 19.69 -13.36
CA GLN A 709 -27.27 20.42 -12.19
C GLN A 709 -27.29 19.50 -10.95
N ILE A 710 -26.12 19.08 -10.48
CA ILE A 710 -26.01 18.05 -9.43
C ILE A 710 -26.00 18.62 -8.00
N ALA A 711 -25.46 19.83 -7.83
CA ALA A 711 -25.29 20.48 -6.52
C ALA A 711 -25.10 22.00 -6.62
N PHE A 712 -25.38 22.69 -5.51
CA PHE A 712 -24.79 24.01 -5.26
C PHE A 712 -23.30 23.85 -4.92
N ALA A 713 -22.44 24.63 -5.59
CA ALA A 713 -21.01 24.69 -5.29
C ALA A 713 -20.71 25.74 -4.21
N GLY A 714 -21.51 26.81 -4.17
CA GLY A 714 -21.46 27.85 -3.14
C GLY A 714 -20.94 29.18 -3.67
N SER A 715 -20.15 29.89 -2.86
CA SER A 715 -19.51 31.17 -3.26
C SER A 715 -18.11 30.96 -3.83
N ASN A 716 -17.48 32.01 -4.36
CA ASN A 716 -16.10 31.98 -4.87
C ASN A 716 -15.07 31.78 -3.74
N LEU A 717 -13.93 31.18 -4.07
CA LEU A 717 -12.80 31.02 -3.14
C LEU A 717 -12.19 32.37 -2.73
N TYR A 718 -12.05 33.32 -3.67
CA TYR A 718 -11.46 34.65 -3.38
C TYR A 718 -11.85 35.72 -4.43
N PRO A 719 -11.99 37.01 -4.04
CA PRO A 719 -12.65 38.04 -4.88
C PRO A 719 -11.98 38.40 -6.22
N LYS A 720 -10.74 37.96 -6.48
CA LYS A 720 -10.02 38.24 -7.75
C LYS A 720 -10.33 37.22 -8.86
N GLU A 721 -10.84 36.04 -8.48
CA GLU A 721 -11.28 35.00 -9.39
C GLU A 721 -12.67 34.50 -8.97
N GLN A 722 -13.70 35.31 -9.25
CA GLN A 722 -15.08 35.10 -8.78
C GLN A 722 -15.79 33.84 -9.34
N HIS A 723 -15.05 32.99 -10.04
CA HIS A 723 -15.53 31.77 -10.69
C HIS A 723 -14.69 30.54 -10.29
N TYR A 724 -13.89 30.64 -9.22
CA TYR A 724 -13.12 29.52 -8.68
C TYR A 724 -13.90 28.92 -7.50
N ALA A 725 -14.35 27.67 -7.67
CA ALA A 725 -15.05 26.88 -6.66
C ALA A 725 -14.10 25.94 -5.90
N GLY A 726 -14.61 25.18 -4.94
CA GLY A 726 -13.82 24.18 -4.21
C GLY A 726 -13.35 23.02 -5.10
N GLY A 727 -14.19 22.60 -6.04
CA GLY A 727 -13.90 21.63 -7.10
C GLY A 727 -14.75 20.37 -7.09
N VAL A 728 -14.65 19.59 -8.17
CA VAL A 728 -15.36 18.32 -8.38
C VAL A 728 -14.39 17.29 -8.99
N ALA A 729 -14.52 16.04 -8.54
CA ALA A 729 -13.92 14.86 -9.13
C ALA A 729 -15.03 13.90 -9.58
N LEU A 730 -14.96 13.46 -10.84
CA LEU A 730 -15.78 12.36 -11.33
C LEU A 730 -15.17 11.02 -10.86
N HIS A 731 -16.00 10.01 -10.64
CA HIS A 731 -15.49 8.65 -10.42
C HIS A 731 -15.20 8.02 -11.79
N PRO A 732 -13.94 7.65 -12.11
CA PRO A 732 -13.61 6.95 -13.35
C PRO A 732 -14.45 5.67 -13.46
N GLN A 733 -15.02 5.38 -14.63
CA GLN A 733 -15.93 4.24 -14.83
C GLN A 733 -17.23 4.28 -13.96
N ASN A 734 -17.70 5.45 -13.50
CA ASN A 734 -18.99 5.52 -12.78
C ASN A 734 -19.64 6.91 -12.81
N ASP A 735 -20.47 7.15 -13.83
CA ASP A 735 -21.19 8.42 -14.01
C ASP A 735 -22.27 8.69 -12.92
N GLN A 736 -22.58 7.71 -12.07
CA GLN A 736 -23.49 7.84 -10.94
C GLN A 736 -22.79 8.29 -9.64
N GLN A 737 -21.47 8.47 -9.62
CA GLN A 737 -20.72 8.89 -8.43
C GLN A 737 -19.75 10.04 -8.69
N VAL A 738 -19.66 10.95 -7.72
CA VAL A 738 -18.73 12.10 -7.72
C VAL A 738 -18.28 12.40 -6.30
N VAL A 739 -17.18 13.15 -6.16
CA VAL A 739 -16.88 13.90 -4.93
C VAL A 739 -16.78 15.39 -5.28
N ILE A 740 -17.44 16.24 -4.50
CA ILE A 740 -17.36 17.71 -4.64
C ILE A 740 -16.80 18.34 -3.38
N SER A 741 -16.27 19.55 -3.51
CA SER A 741 -15.91 20.45 -2.42
C SER A 741 -16.84 21.67 -2.43
N ALA A 742 -17.49 21.98 -1.31
CA ALA A 742 -18.45 23.10 -1.22
C ALA A 742 -18.43 23.78 0.16
N ASP A 743 -18.65 25.10 0.19
CA ASP A 743 -18.86 25.89 1.42
C ASP A 743 -20.35 25.98 1.83
N VAL A 744 -21.21 25.25 1.10
CA VAL A 744 -22.66 25.16 1.27
C VAL A 744 -23.10 23.71 1.34
N ASN A 745 -24.27 23.44 1.92
CA ASN A 745 -24.94 22.15 1.81
C ASN A 745 -25.31 21.88 0.33
N PRO A 746 -24.78 20.80 -0.32
CA PRO A 746 -24.89 20.59 -1.76
C PRO A 746 -26.32 20.58 -2.33
N LYS A 747 -27.29 20.13 -1.52
CA LYS A 747 -28.70 19.99 -1.92
C LYS A 747 -29.52 21.27 -1.73
N THR A 748 -29.11 22.18 -0.85
CA THR A 748 -29.97 23.32 -0.41
C THR A 748 -29.32 24.69 -0.52
N GLY A 749 -28.02 24.78 -0.84
CA GLY A 749 -27.31 26.05 -0.95
C GLY A 749 -27.12 26.80 0.38
N LYS A 750 -27.57 26.24 1.50
CA LYS A 750 -27.39 26.82 2.83
C LYS A 750 -25.91 26.80 3.22
N PRO A 751 -25.29 27.93 3.61
CA PRO A 751 -23.88 27.98 4.02
C PRO A 751 -23.55 27.03 5.17
N LEU A 752 -22.36 26.43 5.10
CA LEU A 752 -21.75 25.70 6.21
C LEU A 752 -21.20 26.68 7.27
N PRO A 753 -20.95 26.22 8.52
CA PRO A 753 -20.30 27.05 9.54
C PRO A 753 -19.00 27.68 9.01
N LYS A 754 -18.85 28.99 9.25
CA LYS A 754 -17.73 29.82 8.76
C LYS A 754 -17.50 29.86 7.23
N ARG A 755 -18.34 29.21 6.40
CA ARG A 755 -18.08 28.98 4.96
C ARG A 755 -16.74 28.27 4.67
N ILE A 756 -16.39 27.29 5.51
CA ILE A 756 -15.25 26.41 5.25
C ILE A 756 -15.67 25.33 4.26
N TYR A 757 -14.87 25.11 3.22
CA TYR A 757 -15.14 24.09 2.20
C TYR A 757 -14.95 22.67 2.75
N GLN A 758 -15.96 21.82 2.56
CA GLN A 758 -15.94 20.41 2.95
C GLN A 758 -16.17 19.50 1.74
N LEU A 759 -15.66 18.27 1.81
CA LEU A 759 -15.86 17.25 0.80
C LEU A 759 -17.20 16.52 1.01
N PHE A 760 -17.92 16.31 -0.09
CA PHE A 760 -19.19 15.57 -0.11
C PHE A 760 -19.16 14.51 -1.21
N LYS A 761 -19.53 13.27 -0.86
CA LYS A 761 -19.75 12.18 -1.81
C LYS A 761 -21.17 12.27 -2.37
N GLY A 762 -21.27 12.35 -3.69
CA GLY A 762 -22.51 12.30 -4.43
C GLY A 762 -22.76 10.89 -4.95
N THR A 763 -23.96 10.35 -4.74
CA THR A 763 -24.41 9.10 -5.38
C THR A 763 -25.79 9.30 -5.99
N ARG A 764 -25.90 9.10 -7.31
CA ARG A 764 -27.14 9.18 -8.08
C ARG A 764 -27.87 7.82 -8.03
N SER A 765 -29.16 7.84 -7.77
CA SER A 765 -30.00 6.63 -7.71
C SER A 765 -31.42 7.00 -8.11
N ASN A 766 -31.99 6.28 -9.09
CA ASN A 766 -33.30 6.58 -9.69
C ASN A 766 -33.42 8.05 -10.16
N GLY A 767 -32.34 8.59 -10.75
CA GLY A 767 -32.26 10.00 -11.19
C GLY A 767 -32.10 11.04 -10.07
N VAL A 768 -31.97 10.63 -8.81
CA VAL A 768 -31.86 11.54 -7.65
C VAL A 768 -30.49 11.44 -7.01
N TRP A 769 -29.81 12.58 -6.85
CA TRP A 769 -28.56 12.67 -6.10
C TRP A 769 -28.80 12.65 -4.58
N LYS A 770 -28.09 11.74 -3.91
CA LYS A 770 -27.91 11.71 -2.46
C LYS A 770 -26.51 12.24 -2.15
N TRP A 771 -26.38 12.95 -1.03
CA TRP A 771 -25.17 13.63 -0.62
C TRP A 771 -24.79 13.22 0.80
N GLU A 772 -23.58 12.69 0.95
CA GLU A 772 -22.93 12.35 2.22
C GLU A 772 -21.75 13.32 2.43
N GLN A 773 -21.52 13.76 3.66
CA GLN A 773 -20.38 14.62 3.99
C GLN A 773 -19.23 13.75 4.46
N LEU A 774 -18.05 13.91 3.85
CA LEU A 774 -16.85 13.13 4.16
C LEU A 774 -15.97 13.83 5.20
N THR A 775 -15.75 15.14 5.05
CA THR A 775 -14.89 15.92 5.95
C THR A 775 -15.71 16.78 6.90
N HIS A 776 -15.24 16.94 8.13
CA HIS A 776 -15.92 17.70 9.19
C HIS A 776 -14.97 18.68 9.91
N ASP A 777 -13.96 19.19 9.21
CA ASP A 777 -12.91 20.04 9.80
C ASP A 777 -13.45 21.47 10.09
N PRO A 778 -13.41 21.95 11.35
CA PRO A 778 -13.91 23.28 11.71
C PRO A 778 -12.90 24.43 11.47
N VAL A 779 -11.77 24.15 10.82
CA VAL A 779 -10.65 25.08 10.57
C VAL A 779 -10.25 25.11 9.08
N ASN A 780 -9.95 23.95 8.47
CA ASN A 780 -9.30 23.86 7.17
C ASN A 780 -10.28 23.71 6.00
N ASN A 781 -10.02 24.39 4.88
CA ASN A 781 -10.76 24.19 3.64
C ASN A 781 -10.24 22.94 2.92
N HIS A 782 -11.12 22.01 2.54
CA HIS A 782 -10.78 20.83 1.76
C HIS A 782 -11.08 21.06 0.27
N LEU A 783 -10.05 21.09 -0.58
CA LEU A 783 -10.12 21.66 -1.93
C LEU A 783 -9.54 20.71 -3.01
N ARG A 784 -10.08 20.85 -4.22
CA ARG A 784 -9.67 20.18 -5.48
C ARG A 784 -9.47 18.66 -5.35
N PRO A 785 -10.54 17.90 -5.02
CA PRO A 785 -10.49 16.45 -4.98
C PRO A 785 -10.07 15.84 -6.32
N VAL A 786 -9.52 14.62 -6.27
CA VAL A 786 -9.19 13.73 -7.39
C VAL A 786 -9.51 12.30 -6.95
N ILE A 787 -10.22 11.53 -7.78
CA ILE A 787 -10.42 10.09 -7.61
C ILE A 787 -9.43 9.37 -8.54
N VAL A 788 -8.63 8.43 -8.03
CA VAL A 788 -7.49 7.91 -8.80
C VAL A 788 -7.89 6.77 -9.74
N ARG A 789 -7.62 6.95 -11.04
CA ARG A 789 -7.81 5.93 -12.09
C ARG A 789 -7.01 4.66 -11.79
N GLY A 790 -7.66 3.50 -11.91
CA GLY A 790 -7.12 2.19 -11.53
C GLY A 790 -7.14 1.91 -10.01
N LYS A 791 -7.67 2.86 -9.21
CA LYS A 791 -7.82 2.73 -7.75
C LYS A 791 -8.93 3.63 -7.23
N GLU A 792 -10.12 3.45 -7.76
CA GLU A 792 -11.26 4.37 -7.64
C GLU A 792 -11.80 4.55 -6.21
N ASN A 793 -11.41 3.68 -5.28
CA ASN A 793 -11.66 3.84 -3.84
C ASN A 793 -10.67 4.77 -3.13
N ALA A 794 -9.75 5.41 -3.86
CA ALA A 794 -8.81 6.40 -3.33
C ALA A 794 -9.11 7.82 -3.80
N LEU A 795 -9.22 8.72 -2.82
CA LEU A 795 -9.49 10.14 -2.98
C LEU A 795 -8.29 10.94 -2.48
N PHE A 796 -7.81 11.88 -3.29
CA PHE A 796 -6.73 12.82 -2.96
C PHE A 796 -7.25 14.26 -3.03
N TRP A 797 -6.81 15.15 -2.13
CA TRP A 797 -7.17 16.57 -2.09
C TRP A 797 -6.07 17.39 -1.40
N PHE A 798 -6.18 18.71 -1.34
CA PHE A 798 -5.37 19.53 -0.42
C PHE A 798 -6.23 20.24 0.63
N ALA A 799 -5.69 20.42 1.84
CA ALA A 799 -6.42 20.98 2.97
C ALA A 799 -5.62 22.09 3.68
N GLY A 800 -6.25 23.24 3.95
CA GLY A 800 -5.64 24.34 4.70
C GLY A 800 -6.26 25.71 4.40
N ASP A 801 -5.43 26.75 4.44
CA ASP A 801 -5.76 28.09 3.95
C ASP A 801 -5.25 28.29 2.50
N TYR A 802 -6.10 28.86 1.67
CA TYR A 802 -5.86 29.08 0.25
C TYR A 802 -6.55 30.39 -0.15
N THR A 803 -5.78 31.47 -0.23
CA THR A 803 -6.31 32.82 -0.53
C THR A 803 -6.13 33.21 -2.00
N ARG A 804 -5.18 32.57 -2.70
CA ARG A 804 -5.01 32.57 -4.17
C ARG A 804 -3.98 31.52 -4.58
N TYR A 805 -3.85 31.28 -5.88
CA TYR A 805 -2.93 30.29 -6.47
C TYR A 805 -1.44 30.52 -6.18
N GLN A 806 -1.05 31.64 -5.57
CA GLN A 806 0.32 31.98 -5.14
C GLN A 806 0.46 32.13 -3.62
N GLU A 807 -0.63 31.99 -2.86
CA GLU A 807 -0.71 32.35 -1.45
C GLU A 807 -1.62 31.34 -0.74
N TYR A 808 -0.98 30.25 -0.32
CA TYR A 808 -1.58 29.11 0.34
C TYR A 808 -0.66 28.59 1.44
N ASP A 809 -1.27 28.04 2.47
CA ASP A 809 -0.69 27.23 3.52
C ASP A 809 -1.59 26.00 3.67
N CYS A 810 -1.21 24.92 2.99
CA CYS A 810 -2.04 23.73 2.76
C CYS A 810 -1.15 22.48 2.80
N GLN A 811 -1.70 21.37 3.29
CA GLN A 811 -1.12 20.03 3.21
C GLN A 811 -1.84 19.19 2.14
N ILE A 812 -1.13 18.23 1.52
CA ILE A 812 -1.76 17.24 0.63
C ILE A 812 -2.28 16.08 1.46
N MET A 813 -3.52 15.66 1.17
CA MET A 813 -4.25 14.66 1.93
C MET A 813 -4.78 13.55 1.02
N ALA A 814 -4.98 12.37 1.59
CA ALA A 814 -5.69 11.27 0.93
C ALA A 814 -6.58 10.47 1.89
N SER A 815 -7.57 9.77 1.33
CA SER A 815 -8.25 8.63 1.96
C SER A 815 -8.30 7.49 0.96
N PHE A 816 -8.05 6.27 1.42
CA PHE A 816 -8.00 5.06 0.58
C PHE A 816 -9.27 4.20 0.69
N GLU A 817 -10.25 4.69 1.44
CA GLU A 817 -11.60 4.17 1.64
C GLU A 817 -12.50 5.42 1.73
N PHE A 818 -13.55 5.52 0.90
CA PHE A 818 -14.54 6.61 0.94
C PHE A 818 -15.86 6.21 0.26
#